data_AF-A0A349H4Q2-F1
#
_entry.id   AF-A0A349H4Q2-F1
#
_cell.length_a   1.000
_cell.length_b   1.000
_cell.length_c   1.000
_cell.angle_alpha   90.00
_cell.angle_beta   90.00
_cell.angle_gamma   90.00
#
_symmetry.space_group_name_H-M   'P 1'
#
loop_
_entity.id
_entity.type
_entity.pdbx_description
1 polymer ?
#
loop_
_entity_poly.entity_id
_entity_poly.type
_entity_poly.pdbx_seq_one_letter_code
_entity_poly.pdbx_strand_id
1 'polypeptide(L)'
;YKEQNGNITIFGQIPIHNQLTTDQLVDLATQRPALLREADYVNARLARMPLPDADLANDSAAAVTYLEGLWRFVGPLEPMHNSLKANVLYNMLAHQRKLGVYDSSRFLAYLELPRHSGYMQRDRMSRLQRERAIWVDVNYTPFVQISLPPIGDDEPLVREFLIELLKDAEDASRFQDLFEARWLDAVFAESKILHGVGTPAQWSSRLGPDAYRSLLERIELDFAPQNPAYFKPGQPVELAVDVKRVDKLLVKVFEIQTFNYYTTRQTAIDQAVELDGMIASSERTVDTVAEPSRRMRHRIALPEIKTRGVYVVELIGNGVSSRALLYVGHLEAISQETPAGLAVMVLNEAGETVKDAAVWVDGREYNAGDKGLVLLPFTDTPGSRFAVLRSGDFCSAQQLYLPEEVYAFSAGIHLDPQNLPRQHRGLLILRPDFRIHGIPLDPALLGEVKVTLTAVDAKGVSTAREFKATFARNTEWTESFYVPDALRSLSVAVEAKLKRKRDLEEITLNDQRRVDLNPARGGDTLSQVFLVPAADGWRLEVRGLSGEPMSAVPLSLELNHPGFNRSVSIQASTDADGVVVLGPLTALSRITVAGPGNLRLDRVLTGAEVVWPELLHLKAGEIVSLPYPQDRHVDLRQVSLFRQRGETILADCSALVTLKDGELRIEGMEPGQYQLVSHENDRRIRLDVAEAEAGSGYLLGKTSRWQQTGNRLPSVAEVSEKEGTLRLRLRNVTTGTRVAVRVARYVDPESAFPEGYGFTSPVKRGMLPPYAQYANGRRIGDEYRYVLERRSLEKFAGTLLERPGLILNPWELRETTTEQERLKGDQDYASARQAMADASVETGLSVYGGAGSGVGGRGQSVDIGYDFLPQGSQWVLNAVPDKDGVVTIPLGGAPEHTMLDIVVLDRFGLSQFRHLRPYQTFTPVDQRLLSGLKPDAAFSRQKRIRSLAAGEQVTFSDSATTRYRAITTLGQAFDLLQVLSGNATVLEFAFLKNWPGLDEAAKREKYGKYACHEVNIFLSQHDPDFFKRVIKPALACKKDKTFVDRWLLETLTTEDLRLDRLQQRNALELALLAKRGGDARQMQAALREAWELLPPNPDAFARLVRTALQSGDLDKPVDGFGSAEDEMIVEEAKDKSLEMKKLALRPSSRRLNGAGGLTEASKSDAVPMEERDAMMAPSAAP
;
A
#
# COMPACT_ATOMS: atom_id res chain seq x y z
N TYR A 1 25.54 30.89 10.94
CA TYR A 1 25.12 32.30 10.77
C TYR A 1 25.68 33.11 11.93
N LYS A 2 26.25 34.30 11.68
CA LYS A 2 26.60 35.27 12.74
C LYS A 2 25.52 36.36 12.79
N GLU A 3 25.33 36.95 13.96
CA GLU A 3 24.32 37.96 14.21
C GLU A 3 24.58 39.22 13.37
N GLN A 4 23.65 39.51 12.45
CA GLN A 4 23.48 40.82 11.84
C GLN A 4 21.99 41.17 11.93
N ASN A 5 21.71 42.38 12.44
CA ASN A 5 20.42 42.88 12.96
C ASN A 5 20.11 42.41 14.40
N GLY A 6 19.94 43.38 15.30
CA GLY A 6 19.73 43.18 16.75
C GLY A 6 18.33 42.72 17.17
N ASN A 7 17.64 41.94 16.34
CA ASN A 7 16.42 41.27 16.77
C ASN A 7 16.81 40.05 17.60
N ILE A 8 16.56 40.10 18.91
CA ILE A 8 16.67 38.93 19.79
C ILE A 8 15.70 37.87 19.27
N THR A 9 16.23 36.88 18.57
CA THR A 9 15.44 35.75 18.09
C THR A 9 15.06 34.90 19.30
N ILE A 10 13.75 34.76 19.51
CA ILE A 10 13.18 33.90 20.55
C ILE A 10 13.24 32.45 20.04
N PHE A 11 13.46 31.49 20.94
CA PHE A 11 13.42 30.09 20.57
C PHE A 11 12.06 29.72 19.92
N GLY A 12 12.04 28.73 19.03
CA GLY A 12 10.86 28.37 18.23
C GLY A 12 10.52 29.30 17.04
N GLN A 13 10.97 30.57 16.99
CA GLN A 13 10.60 31.51 15.91
C GLN A 13 11.13 31.16 14.50
N ILE A 14 12.17 30.32 14.39
CA ILE A 14 12.75 29.89 13.12
C ILE A 14 12.61 28.36 13.03
N PRO A 15 12.11 27.78 11.91
CA PRO A 15 11.86 26.34 11.79
C PRO A 15 13.04 25.42 12.17
N ILE A 16 14.29 25.87 11.99
CA ILE A 16 15.50 25.14 12.36
C ILE A 16 15.56 24.80 13.87
N HIS A 17 14.95 25.61 14.75
CA HIS A 17 14.89 25.33 16.19
C HIS A 17 14.19 24.00 16.51
N ASN A 18 13.21 23.60 15.69
CA ASN A 18 12.48 22.34 15.85
C ASN A 18 13.30 21.13 15.38
N GLN A 19 14.33 21.33 14.55
CA GLN A 19 15.17 20.28 13.97
C GLN A 19 16.44 19.98 14.78
N LEU A 20 16.76 20.78 15.81
CA LEU A 20 17.94 20.59 16.65
C LEU A 20 17.92 19.23 17.37
N THR A 21 19.08 18.59 17.52
CA THR A 21 19.22 17.34 18.29
C THR A 21 19.17 17.59 19.80
N THR A 22 19.06 16.52 20.58
CA THR A 22 19.16 16.58 22.05
C THR A 22 20.45 17.28 22.49
N ASP A 23 21.60 16.90 21.96
CA ASP A 23 22.88 17.43 22.43
C ASP A 23 23.10 18.89 21.99
N GLN A 24 22.67 19.24 20.77
CA GLN A 24 22.68 20.61 20.27
C GLN A 24 21.86 21.56 21.17
N LEU A 25 20.74 21.10 21.76
CA LEU A 25 20.01 21.90 22.74
C LEU A 25 20.77 22.07 24.07
N VAL A 26 21.49 21.04 24.54
CA VAL A 26 22.35 21.18 25.75
C VAL A 26 23.44 22.22 25.50
N ASP A 27 24.15 22.12 24.38
CA ASP A 27 25.22 23.05 24.01
C ASP A 27 24.69 24.49 23.86
N LEU A 28 23.51 24.64 23.23
CA LEU A 28 22.88 25.94 23.04
C LEU A 28 22.44 26.57 24.38
N ALA A 29 21.85 25.81 25.29
CA ALA A 29 21.50 26.30 26.63
C ALA A 29 22.74 26.52 27.53
N THR A 30 23.82 25.78 27.31
CA THR A 30 25.11 26.02 27.99
C THR A 30 25.72 27.36 27.55
N GLN A 31 25.59 27.70 26.25
CA GLN A 31 26.06 28.97 25.68
C GLN A 31 25.12 30.15 25.97
N ARG A 32 23.79 29.93 26.03
CA ARG A 32 22.75 30.92 26.36
C ARG A 32 21.84 30.38 27.48
N PRO A 33 22.25 30.42 28.76
CA PRO A 33 21.46 29.94 29.90
C PRO A 33 20.07 30.57 30.03
N ALA A 34 19.88 31.78 29.48
CA ALA A 34 18.58 32.45 29.39
C ALA A 34 17.50 31.61 28.68
N LEU A 35 17.87 30.66 27.80
CA LEU A 35 16.92 29.75 27.14
C LEU A 35 16.14 28.87 28.14
N LEU A 36 16.66 28.62 29.34
CA LEU A 36 15.94 27.91 30.40
C LEU A 36 14.73 28.71 30.94
N ARG A 37 14.60 29.99 30.58
CA ARG A 37 13.41 30.84 30.81
C ARG A 37 12.41 30.80 29.66
N GLU A 38 12.82 30.33 28.48
CA GLU A 38 11.97 30.32 27.27
C GLU A 38 11.15 29.01 27.25
N ALA A 39 9.83 29.14 27.39
CA ALA A 39 8.92 27.98 27.50
C ALA A 39 9.03 27.03 26.29
N ASP A 40 9.21 27.56 25.09
CA ASP A 40 9.36 26.77 23.87
C ASP A 40 10.66 25.96 23.84
N TYR A 41 11.75 26.48 24.43
CA TYR A 41 12.98 25.72 24.59
C TYR A 41 12.78 24.58 25.61
N VAL A 42 12.13 24.86 26.73
CA VAL A 42 11.83 23.84 27.77
C VAL A 42 10.92 22.74 27.20
N ASN A 43 9.86 23.10 26.47
CA ASN A 43 9.00 22.16 25.76
C ASN A 43 9.79 21.32 24.73
N ALA A 44 10.59 21.95 23.88
CA ALA A 44 11.43 21.27 22.89
C ALA A 44 12.47 20.33 23.53
N ARG A 45 12.95 20.65 24.75
CA ARG A 45 13.86 19.80 25.51
C ARG A 45 13.17 18.59 26.13
N LEU A 46 11.97 18.76 26.68
CA LEU A 46 11.18 17.68 27.28
C LEU A 46 10.69 16.68 26.23
N ALA A 47 10.23 17.18 25.08
CA ALA A 47 9.83 16.40 23.91
C ALA A 47 10.89 15.34 23.49
N ARG A 48 12.17 15.66 23.71
CA ARG A 48 13.33 14.82 23.36
C ARG A 48 13.78 13.84 24.45
N MET A 49 13.11 13.78 25.60
CA MET A 49 13.50 12.84 26.67
C MET A 49 13.16 11.39 26.31
N PRO A 50 13.96 10.41 26.77
CA PRO A 50 13.64 8.99 26.58
C PRO A 50 12.33 8.63 27.27
N LEU A 51 11.49 7.88 26.56
CA LEU A 51 10.21 7.34 27.02
C LEU A 51 10.33 5.81 26.88
N PRO A 52 10.04 5.00 27.92
CA PRO A 52 10.22 3.55 27.85
C PRO A 52 9.11 2.86 27.04
N ASP A 53 9.39 1.67 26.48
CA ASP A 53 8.38 0.74 25.97
C ASP A 53 7.66 0.04 27.15
N ALA A 54 6.79 0.79 27.82
CA ALA A 54 5.98 0.35 28.95
C ALA A 54 4.73 1.25 29.08
N ASP A 55 3.63 0.69 29.57
CA ASP A 55 2.47 1.49 29.95
C ASP A 55 2.72 2.21 31.28
N LEU A 56 3.11 3.47 31.19
CA LEU A 56 3.39 4.33 32.35
C LEU A 56 2.21 4.47 33.32
N ALA A 57 0.96 4.25 32.89
CA ALA A 57 -0.18 4.34 33.83
C ALA A 57 -0.18 3.18 34.84
N ASN A 58 0.35 2.01 34.46
CA ASN A 58 0.21 0.76 35.20
C ASN A 58 1.56 0.14 35.61
N ASP A 59 2.60 0.24 34.78
CA ASP A 59 3.99 -0.05 35.18
C ASP A 59 4.54 1.13 36.00
N SER A 60 4.32 1.06 37.31
CA SER A 60 4.78 2.10 38.24
C SER A 60 6.30 2.16 38.40
N ALA A 61 7.06 1.13 37.98
CA ALA A 61 8.52 1.16 38.03
C ALA A 61 9.09 1.93 36.81
N ALA A 62 8.55 1.69 35.62
CA ALA A 62 8.83 2.50 34.44
C ALA A 62 8.38 3.96 34.63
N ALA A 63 7.20 4.17 35.22
CA ALA A 63 6.66 5.49 35.54
C ALA A 63 7.58 6.30 36.45
N VAL A 64 7.99 5.75 37.60
CA VAL A 64 8.92 6.42 38.52
C VAL A 64 10.26 6.72 37.83
N THR A 65 10.81 5.77 37.07
CA THR A 65 12.09 5.96 36.34
C THR A 65 12.00 7.11 35.33
N TYR A 66 10.91 7.19 34.57
CA TYR A 66 10.66 8.28 33.62
C TYR A 66 10.44 9.63 34.31
N LEU A 67 9.63 9.66 35.37
CA LEU A 67 9.35 10.87 36.17
C LEU A 67 10.59 11.38 36.92
N GLU A 68 11.53 10.52 37.32
CA GLU A 68 12.83 10.95 37.86
C GLU A 68 13.75 11.54 36.78
N GLY A 69 13.68 11.03 35.54
CA GLY A 69 14.33 11.63 34.38
C GLY A 69 13.83 13.06 34.11
N LEU A 70 12.50 13.23 34.09
CA LEU A 70 11.85 14.54 33.99
C LEU A 70 12.25 15.47 35.14
N TRP A 71 12.13 15.02 36.39
CA TRP A 71 12.42 15.84 37.57
C TRP A 71 13.88 16.31 37.62
N ARG A 72 14.84 15.50 37.17
CA ARG A 72 16.27 15.87 37.10
C ARG A 72 16.53 17.11 36.22
N PHE A 73 15.69 17.36 35.22
CA PHE A 73 15.75 18.57 34.37
C PHE A 73 14.81 19.67 34.85
N VAL A 74 13.58 19.32 35.28
CA VAL A 74 12.52 20.28 35.63
C VAL A 74 12.74 20.93 37.00
N GLY A 75 13.26 20.18 37.98
CA GLY A 75 13.56 20.66 39.33
C GLY A 75 14.41 21.95 39.40
N PRO A 76 15.56 22.05 38.70
CA PRO A 76 16.42 23.24 38.73
C PRO A 76 15.93 24.43 37.88
N LEU A 77 14.81 24.34 37.15
CA LEU A 77 14.28 25.47 36.36
C LEU A 77 13.84 26.66 37.24
N GLU A 78 13.70 27.84 36.65
CA GLU A 78 13.22 29.02 37.39
C GLU A 78 11.70 28.96 37.71
N PRO A 79 11.19 29.77 38.67
CA PRO A 79 9.81 29.70 39.15
C PRO A 79 8.70 29.91 38.09
N MET A 80 9.04 30.42 36.91
CA MET A 80 8.08 30.51 35.79
C MET A 80 7.60 29.14 35.30
N HIS A 81 8.34 28.07 35.60
CA HIS A 81 7.97 26.68 35.29
C HIS A 81 7.29 25.96 36.47
N ASN A 82 6.80 26.69 37.48
CA ASN A 82 6.20 26.09 38.68
C ASN A 82 5.03 25.13 38.38
N SER A 83 4.17 25.41 37.40
CA SER A 83 3.09 24.50 37.01
C SER A 83 3.61 23.14 36.49
N LEU A 84 4.68 23.16 35.70
CA LEU A 84 5.35 21.95 35.22
C LEU A 84 6.04 21.19 36.36
N LYS A 85 6.72 21.91 37.27
CA LYS A 85 7.32 21.31 38.48
C LYS A 85 6.27 20.60 39.33
N ALA A 86 5.14 21.26 39.56
CA ALA A 86 4.03 20.72 40.33
C ALA A 86 3.42 19.49 39.64
N ASN A 87 3.22 19.55 38.31
CA ASN A 87 2.66 18.44 37.53
C ASN A 87 3.54 17.17 37.59
N VAL A 88 4.86 17.32 37.42
CA VAL A 88 5.82 16.19 37.51
C VAL A 88 5.87 15.61 38.93
N LEU A 89 5.91 16.47 39.97
CA LEU A 89 5.91 16.02 41.36
C LEU A 89 4.59 15.36 41.78
N TYR A 90 3.44 15.91 41.38
CA TYR A 90 2.13 15.33 41.69
C TYR A 90 1.99 13.93 41.11
N ASN A 91 2.33 13.75 39.83
CA ASN A 91 2.32 12.44 39.17
C ASN A 91 3.32 11.47 39.81
N MET A 92 4.52 11.94 40.21
CA MET A 92 5.47 11.14 40.99
C MET A 92 4.87 10.65 42.31
N LEU A 93 4.26 11.54 43.10
CA LEU A 93 3.63 11.21 44.39
C LEU A 93 2.45 10.24 44.21
N ALA A 94 1.66 10.40 43.13
CA ALA A 94 0.56 9.50 42.79
C ALA A 94 1.04 8.08 42.44
N HIS A 95 2.18 7.92 41.75
CA HIS A 95 2.80 6.60 41.51
C HIS A 95 3.50 6.04 42.75
N GLN A 96 4.16 6.87 43.55
CA GLN A 96 4.74 6.44 44.83
C GLN A 96 3.66 5.89 45.78
N ARG A 97 2.46 6.50 45.83
CA ARG A 97 1.29 5.95 46.50
C ARG A 97 0.91 4.55 46.01
N LYS A 98 0.88 4.29 44.69
CA LYS A 98 0.62 2.95 44.13
C LYS A 98 1.66 1.90 44.58
N LEU A 99 2.85 2.34 44.97
CA LEU A 99 3.92 1.48 45.52
C LEU A 99 3.91 1.42 47.06
N GLY A 100 3.03 2.17 47.74
CA GLY A 100 3.02 2.29 49.21
C GLY A 100 4.17 3.13 49.77
N VAL A 101 4.82 3.94 48.93
CA VAL A 101 5.95 4.81 49.28
C VAL A 101 5.43 6.23 49.51
N TYR A 102 5.74 6.79 50.68
CA TYR A 102 5.37 8.16 51.05
C TYR A 102 6.64 8.99 51.29
N ASP A 103 7.27 9.46 50.20
CA ASP A 103 8.52 10.23 50.26
C ASP A 103 8.28 11.64 50.82
N SER A 104 8.55 11.81 52.11
CA SER A 104 8.41 13.08 52.82
C SER A 104 9.23 14.24 52.21
N SER A 105 10.32 13.97 51.49
CA SER A 105 11.15 15.02 50.88
C SER A 105 10.55 15.54 49.57
N ARG A 106 10.12 14.63 48.67
CA ARG A 106 9.38 14.98 47.45
C ARG A 106 8.03 15.63 47.77
N PHE A 107 7.37 15.16 48.83
CA PHE A 107 6.13 15.73 49.31
C PHE A 107 6.33 17.18 49.77
N LEU A 108 7.34 17.48 50.60
CA LEU A 108 7.66 18.86 50.99
C LEU A 108 8.00 19.75 49.80
N ALA A 109 8.81 19.29 48.85
CA ALA A 109 9.12 20.03 47.63
C ALA A 109 7.85 20.34 46.78
N TYR A 110 6.84 19.46 46.81
CA TYR A 110 5.54 19.73 46.19
C TYR A 110 4.70 20.75 47.00
N LEU A 111 4.72 20.66 48.34
CA LEU A 111 4.02 21.62 49.21
C LEU A 111 4.63 23.03 49.18
N GLU A 112 5.93 23.16 48.90
CA GLU A 112 6.65 24.44 48.79
C GLU A 112 6.21 25.28 47.58
N LEU A 113 5.77 24.65 46.49
CA LEU A 113 5.31 25.34 45.28
C LEU A 113 4.02 26.14 45.53
N PRO A 114 3.98 27.44 45.16
CA PRO A 114 2.86 28.33 45.46
C PRO A 114 1.62 27.98 44.62
N ARG A 115 0.51 27.60 45.26
CA ARG A 115 -0.74 27.22 44.58
C ARG A 115 -1.99 27.63 45.37
N HIS A 116 -3.11 27.75 44.67
CA HIS A 116 -4.40 28.13 45.25
C HIS A 116 -5.19 26.90 45.73
N SER A 117 -4.82 26.35 46.88
CA SER A 117 -5.56 25.25 47.54
C SER A 117 -6.17 25.72 48.87
N GLY A 118 -7.40 25.31 49.18
CA GLY A 118 -8.17 25.80 50.33
C GLY A 118 -7.57 25.49 51.71
N TYR A 119 -6.67 24.51 51.78
CA TYR A 119 -5.95 24.09 52.97
C TYR A 119 -4.64 24.86 53.24
N MET A 120 -4.17 25.72 52.32
CA MET A 120 -2.89 26.44 52.44
C MET A 120 -2.96 27.63 53.41
N GLN A 121 -1.93 27.81 54.23
CA GLN A 121 -1.88 28.83 55.28
C GLN A 121 -2.05 30.27 54.73
N ARG A 122 -3.04 31.01 55.24
CA ARG A 122 -3.42 32.35 54.75
C ARG A 122 -2.31 33.40 54.83
N ASP A 123 -1.46 33.36 55.85
CA ASP A 123 -0.35 34.31 55.98
C ASP A 123 0.78 34.01 54.99
N ARG A 124 1.10 32.72 54.76
CA ARG A 124 1.96 32.28 53.66
C ARG A 124 1.41 32.70 52.29
N MET A 125 0.12 32.51 52.03
CA MET A 125 -0.54 32.96 50.79
C MET A 125 -0.44 34.48 50.62
N SER A 126 -0.72 35.24 51.68
CA SER A 126 -0.63 36.71 51.71
C SER A 126 0.81 37.22 51.59
N ARG A 127 1.82 36.44 52.02
CA ARG A 127 3.24 36.71 51.78
C ARG A 127 3.60 36.48 50.31
N LEU A 128 3.31 35.30 49.77
CA LEU A 128 3.58 34.93 48.37
C LEU A 128 2.93 35.90 47.37
N GLN A 129 1.73 36.40 47.67
CA GLN A 129 1.05 37.41 46.85
C GLN A 129 1.73 38.77 46.88
N ARG A 130 2.27 39.21 48.03
CA ARG A 130 3.09 40.43 48.16
C ARG A 130 4.45 40.29 47.47
N GLU A 131 5.04 39.11 47.54
CA GLU A 131 6.31 38.75 46.87
C GLU A 131 6.16 38.53 45.35
N ARG A 132 4.93 38.59 44.82
CA ARG A 132 4.60 38.34 43.40
C ARG A 132 5.08 36.97 42.90
N ALA A 133 4.93 35.94 43.75
CA ALA A 133 5.25 34.57 43.40
C ALA A 133 4.49 34.11 42.13
N ILE A 134 5.15 33.30 41.30
CA ILE A 134 4.52 32.72 40.11
C ILE A 134 3.76 31.46 40.52
N TRP A 135 2.44 31.53 40.46
CA TRP A 135 1.53 30.49 40.95
C TRP A 135 1.47 29.28 40.00
N VAL A 136 1.29 28.11 40.59
CA VAL A 136 0.94 26.86 39.90
C VAL A 136 -0.49 26.95 39.38
N ASP A 137 -0.66 26.68 38.09
CA ASP A 137 -1.95 26.25 37.53
C ASP A 137 -2.10 24.74 37.71
N VAL A 138 -3.13 24.31 38.43
CA VAL A 138 -3.43 22.89 38.67
C VAL A 138 -4.09 22.20 37.47
N ASN A 139 -4.63 22.98 36.52
CA ASN A 139 -5.16 22.48 35.26
C ASN A 139 -4.11 22.45 34.14
N TYR A 140 -2.86 22.83 34.45
CA TYR A 140 -1.76 22.82 33.50
C TYR A 140 -1.56 21.42 32.90
N THR A 141 -1.78 21.32 31.60
CA THR A 141 -1.38 20.20 30.76
C THR A 141 -0.03 20.50 30.12
N PRO A 142 0.99 19.64 30.30
CA PRO A 142 2.25 19.78 29.59
C PRO A 142 2.08 19.56 28.08
N PHE A 143 3.08 19.98 27.30
CA PHE A 143 3.06 19.89 25.84
C PHE A 143 2.81 18.46 25.33
N VAL A 144 2.08 18.31 24.22
CA VAL A 144 1.41 17.08 23.75
C VAL A 144 2.27 15.80 23.74
N GLN A 145 3.59 15.92 23.56
CA GLN A 145 4.51 14.77 23.59
C GLN A 145 4.86 14.25 25.00
N ILE A 146 4.29 14.84 26.06
CA ILE A 146 4.48 14.48 27.46
C ILE A 146 3.11 14.11 28.04
N SER A 147 2.72 12.84 27.97
CA SER A 147 1.41 12.38 28.44
C SER A 147 1.35 12.25 29.97
N LEU A 148 1.39 13.39 30.68
CA LEU A 148 1.06 13.47 32.11
C LEU A 148 -0.30 14.16 32.29
N PRO A 149 -1.21 13.60 33.11
CA PRO A 149 -2.49 14.25 33.40
C PRO A 149 -2.28 15.54 34.21
N PRO A 150 -3.22 16.50 34.13
CA PRO A 150 -3.23 17.68 35.00
C PRO A 150 -3.46 17.27 36.47
N ILE A 151 -3.19 18.19 37.40
CA ILE A 151 -3.30 17.94 38.84
C ILE A 151 -4.78 17.87 39.26
N GLY A 152 -5.58 18.85 38.83
CA GLY A 152 -6.98 18.98 39.25
C GLY A 152 -7.10 19.35 40.73
N ASP A 153 -7.87 18.57 41.49
CA ASP A 153 -7.94 18.66 42.95
C ASP A 153 -6.84 17.80 43.59
N ASP A 154 -5.98 18.43 44.39
CA ASP A 154 -4.87 17.76 45.08
C ASP A 154 -5.11 17.51 46.57
N GLU A 155 -6.22 17.98 47.17
CA GLU A 155 -6.51 17.72 48.59
C GLU A 155 -6.57 16.21 48.91
N PRO A 156 -7.18 15.33 48.10
CA PRO A 156 -7.22 13.90 48.41
C PRO A 156 -5.83 13.26 48.54
N LEU A 157 -4.90 13.57 47.63
CA LEU A 157 -3.53 13.05 47.68
C LEU A 157 -2.74 13.66 48.84
N VAL A 158 -2.88 14.98 49.04
CA VAL A 158 -2.17 15.72 50.10
C VAL A 158 -2.63 15.30 51.50
N ARG A 159 -3.94 15.10 51.70
CA ARG A 159 -4.51 14.56 52.94
C ARG A 159 -4.02 13.13 53.20
N GLU A 160 -4.03 12.26 52.20
CA GLU A 160 -3.57 10.87 52.37
C GLU A 160 -2.07 10.81 52.74
N PHE A 161 -1.22 11.58 52.06
CA PHE A 161 0.20 11.68 52.40
C PHE A 161 0.42 12.18 53.83
N LEU A 162 -0.35 13.17 54.29
CA LEU A 162 -0.29 13.61 55.69
C LEU A 162 -0.81 12.55 56.67
N ILE A 163 -1.86 11.80 56.33
CA ILE A 163 -2.41 10.76 57.20
C ILE A 163 -1.37 9.67 57.49
N GLU A 164 -0.61 9.23 56.49
CA GLU A 164 0.45 8.24 56.72
C GLU A 164 1.74 8.86 57.29
N LEU A 165 2.14 10.07 56.89
CA LEU A 165 3.35 10.73 57.42
C LEU A 165 3.22 11.23 58.88
N LEU A 166 2.00 11.54 59.36
CA LEU A 166 1.74 11.98 60.73
C LEU A 166 1.39 10.83 61.70
N LYS A 167 1.20 9.62 61.18
CA LYS A 167 0.83 8.39 61.90
C LYS A 167 1.66 8.19 63.18
N ASP A 168 2.98 8.24 63.04
CA ASP A 168 3.94 7.97 64.13
C ASP A 168 4.58 9.26 64.70
N ALA A 169 4.25 10.44 64.16
CA ALA A 169 4.81 11.72 64.62
C ALA A 169 4.15 12.21 65.93
N GLU A 170 4.93 12.77 66.88
CA GLU A 170 4.36 13.27 68.14
C GLU A 170 3.45 14.50 67.95
N ASP A 171 3.74 15.32 66.94
CA ASP A 171 2.96 16.49 66.55
C ASP A 171 2.91 16.69 65.02
N ALA A 172 2.34 17.81 64.58
CA ALA A 172 2.31 18.24 63.18
C ALA A 172 3.23 19.44 62.88
N SER A 173 4.15 19.79 63.79
CA SER A 173 4.94 21.04 63.75
C SER A 173 5.78 21.18 62.47
N ARG A 174 6.23 20.05 61.91
CA ARG A 174 6.92 19.98 60.61
C ARG A 174 6.14 20.59 59.43
N PHE A 175 4.82 20.74 59.54
CA PHE A 175 3.95 21.22 58.47
C PHE A 175 3.17 22.50 58.82
N GLN A 176 3.31 23.06 60.02
CA GLN A 176 2.51 24.21 60.49
C GLN A 176 2.66 25.47 59.63
N ASP A 177 3.85 25.71 59.07
CA ASP A 177 4.11 26.86 58.18
C ASP A 177 3.54 26.71 56.75
N LEU A 178 2.98 25.54 56.42
CA LEU A 178 2.49 25.22 55.08
C LEU A 178 0.96 25.26 54.99
N PHE A 179 0.25 24.81 56.05
CA PHE A 179 -1.19 24.59 56.07
C PHE A 179 -1.95 25.53 57.01
N GLU A 180 -3.25 25.71 56.79
CA GLU A 180 -4.16 26.30 57.76
C GLU A 180 -4.20 25.46 59.04
N ALA A 181 -3.85 26.06 60.18
CA ALA A 181 -3.68 25.35 61.45
C ALA A 181 -4.88 24.44 61.82
N ARG A 182 -6.12 24.94 61.64
CA ARG A 182 -7.35 24.18 61.92
C ARG A 182 -7.52 22.96 61.00
N TRP A 183 -7.10 23.05 59.75
CA TRP A 183 -7.17 21.93 58.80
C TRP A 183 -6.07 20.92 59.11
N LEU A 184 -4.85 21.38 59.43
CA LEU A 184 -3.74 20.50 59.81
C LEU A 184 -4.00 19.77 61.14
N ASP A 185 -4.55 20.45 62.15
CA ASP A 185 -4.99 19.82 63.41
C ASP A 185 -6.08 18.76 63.18
N ALA A 186 -7.01 19.02 62.25
CA ALA A 186 -8.05 18.06 61.89
C ALA A 186 -7.48 16.82 61.16
N VAL A 187 -6.54 17.01 60.23
CA VAL A 187 -5.88 15.90 59.50
C VAL A 187 -4.93 15.13 60.42
N PHE A 188 -4.24 15.80 61.35
CA PHE A 188 -3.44 15.14 62.39
C PHE A 188 -4.34 14.30 63.32
N ALA A 189 -5.44 14.87 63.83
CA ALA A 189 -6.39 14.11 64.64
C ALA A 189 -7.04 12.95 63.87
N GLU A 190 -7.38 13.13 62.58
CA GLU A 190 -7.86 12.06 61.71
C GLU A 190 -6.81 10.94 61.57
N SER A 191 -5.54 11.27 61.30
CA SER A 191 -4.44 10.29 61.25
C SER A 191 -4.35 9.46 62.54
N LYS A 192 -4.41 10.12 63.70
CA LYS A 192 -4.33 9.46 65.01
C LYS A 192 -5.54 8.58 65.30
N ILE A 193 -6.75 9.04 64.99
CA ILE A 193 -7.99 8.27 65.16
C ILE A 193 -8.00 7.03 64.25
N LEU A 194 -7.72 7.19 62.95
CA LEU A 194 -7.75 6.10 61.99
C LEU A 194 -6.73 5.00 62.33
N HIS A 195 -5.57 5.36 62.90
CA HIS A 195 -4.55 4.39 63.30
C HIS A 195 -4.75 3.79 64.71
N GLY A 196 -5.53 4.44 65.57
CA GLY A 196 -5.75 4.03 66.97
C GLY A 196 -4.66 4.52 67.93
N VAL A 197 -4.16 5.75 67.73
CA VAL A 197 -3.09 6.36 68.53
C VAL A 197 -3.69 7.47 69.41
N GLY A 198 -3.34 7.52 70.70
CA GLY A 198 -3.89 8.49 71.66
C GLY A 198 -5.29 8.13 72.16
N THR A 199 -5.98 9.08 72.82
CA THR A 199 -7.28 8.82 73.47
C THR A 199 -8.45 9.58 72.83
N PRO A 200 -9.68 9.04 72.87
CA PRO A 200 -10.88 9.70 72.32
C PRO A 200 -11.06 11.16 72.75
N ALA A 201 -10.86 11.46 74.05
CA ALA A 201 -11.07 12.79 74.62
C ALA A 201 -10.07 13.84 74.10
N GLN A 202 -8.83 13.45 73.77
CA GLN A 202 -7.82 14.34 73.18
C GLN A 202 -8.21 14.76 71.76
N TRP A 203 -8.72 13.82 70.95
CA TRP A 203 -9.03 14.09 69.55
C TRP A 203 -10.41 14.71 69.34
N SER A 204 -11.41 14.35 70.16
CA SER A 204 -12.72 15.00 70.12
C SER A 204 -12.64 16.50 70.45
N SER A 205 -11.69 16.92 71.29
CA SER A 205 -11.46 18.35 71.57
C SER A 205 -10.78 19.12 70.44
N ARG A 206 -9.99 18.46 69.58
CA ARG A 206 -9.34 19.13 68.41
C ARG A 206 -10.25 19.19 67.19
N LEU A 207 -10.94 18.10 66.85
CA LEU A 207 -11.85 18.05 65.69
C LEU A 207 -13.17 18.79 65.93
N GLY A 208 -13.59 18.92 67.19
CA GLY A 208 -14.94 19.35 67.55
C GLY A 208 -15.97 18.22 67.43
N PRO A 209 -17.15 18.33 68.08
CA PRO A 209 -18.06 17.21 68.25
C PRO A 209 -18.58 16.62 66.94
N ASP A 210 -19.00 17.47 66.00
CA ASP A 210 -19.68 17.01 64.77
C ASP A 210 -18.72 16.38 63.76
N ALA A 211 -17.48 16.87 63.66
CA ALA A 211 -16.46 16.27 62.79
C ALA A 211 -15.91 14.96 63.39
N TYR A 212 -15.68 14.93 64.71
CA TYR A 212 -15.31 13.68 65.42
C TYR A 212 -16.43 12.63 65.30
N ARG A 213 -17.69 13.05 65.49
CA ARG A 213 -18.86 12.19 65.27
C ARG A 213 -18.97 11.75 63.81
N SER A 214 -18.76 12.63 62.83
CA SER A 214 -18.80 12.25 61.41
C SER A 214 -17.68 11.27 61.03
N LEU A 215 -16.52 11.35 61.69
CA LEU A 215 -15.43 10.40 61.50
C LEU A 215 -15.76 9.02 62.10
N LEU A 216 -16.34 8.94 63.30
CA LEU A 216 -16.90 7.67 63.84
C LEU A 216 -18.08 7.15 62.99
N GLU A 217 -18.91 8.10 62.55
CA GLU A 217 -19.87 8.10 61.44
C GLU A 217 -19.45 7.20 60.26
N ARG A 218 -18.27 7.51 59.71
CA ARG A 218 -17.77 7.06 58.41
C ARG A 218 -17.53 5.55 58.35
N ILE A 219 -18.13 4.92 57.34
CA ILE A 219 -17.86 3.56 56.89
C ILE A 219 -16.85 3.66 55.74
N GLU A 220 -15.79 2.87 55.76
CA GLU A 220 -14.80 2.77 54.68
C GLU A 220 -14.66 1.30 54.29
N LEU A 221 -14.58 1.02 52.98
CA LEU A 221 -14.45 -0.33 52.44
C LEU A 221 -13.71 -0.24 51.10
N ASP A 222 -12.46 0.21 51.15
CA ASP A 222 -11.79 0.75 49.97
C ASP A 222 -10.67 -0.18 49.50
N PHE A 223 -10.61 -0.50 48.21
CA PHE A 223 -9.47 -1.21 47.66
C PHE A 223 -8.21 -0.34 47.78
N ALA A 224 -7.18 -0.90 48.42
CA ALA A 224 -5.92 -0.22 48.62
C ALA A 224 -5.25 0.08 47.25
N PRO A 225 -4.62 1.26 47.07
CA PRO A 225 -4.05 1.65 45.77
C PRO A 225 -2.80 0.84 45.37
N GLN A 226 -2.36 -0.10 46.20
CA GLN A 226 -1.28 -1.06 45.91
C GLN A 226 -1.78 -2.40 45.31
N ASN A 227 -3.08 -2.53 45.02
CA ASN A 227 -3.60 -3.73 44.35
C ASN A 227 -3.10 -3.83 42.89
N PRO A 228 -2.74 -5.03 42.39
CA PRO A 228 -2.20 -5.19 41.04
C PRO A 228 -3.15 -4.73 39.93
N ALA A 229 -2.62 -4.01 38.94
CA ALA A 229 -3.36 -3.69 37.72
C ALA A 229 -3.57 -4.93 36.82
N TYR A 230 -2.82 -6.03 37.00
CA TYR A 230 -2.93 -7.23 36.18
C TYR A 230 -2.55 -8.49 36.95
N PHE A 231 -3.16 -9.63 36.62
CA PHE A 231 -2.89 -10.93 37.24
C PHE A 231 -2.53 -11.98 36.19
N LYS A 232 -1.41 -12.67 36.38
CA LYS A 232 -1.01 -13.79 35.51
C LYS A 232 -1.73 -15.08 35.90
N PRO A 233 -2.09 -15.97 34.97
CA PRO A 233 -2.66 -17.28 35.32
C PRO A 233 -1.72 -18.08 36.22
N GLY A 234 -2.29 -18.77 37.22
CA GLY A 234 -1.53 -19.48 38.25
C GLY A 234 -0.87 -18.60 39.32
N GLN A 235 -0.91 -17.27 39.20
CA GLN A 235 -0.50 -16.36 40.27
C GLN A 235 -1.55 -16.37 41.39
N PRO A 236 -1.17 -16.50 42.68
CA PRO A 236 -2.10 -16.33 43.79
C PRO A 236 -2.73 -14.93 43.77
N VAL A 237 -4.06 -14.87 43.75
CA VAL A 237 -4.81 -13.61 43.78
C VAL A 237 -5.09 -13.22 45.24
N GLU A 238 -4.72 -12.00 45.61
CA GLU A 238 -4.99 -11.41 46.92
C GLU A 238 -5.33 -9.92 46.73
N LEU A 239 -6.38 -9.45 47.40
CA LEU A 239 -6.77 -8.04 47.39
C LEU A 239 -6.56 -7.41 48.77
N ALA A 240 -5.80 -6.33 48.84
CA ALA A 240 -5.67 -5.49 50.02
C ALA A 240 -6.83 -4.48 50.07
N VAL A 241 -7.51 -4.43 51.22
CA VAL A 241 -8.73 -3.63 51.43
C VAL A 241 -8.61 -2.88 52.76
N ASP A 242 -8.82 -1.57 52.74
CA ASP A 242 -8.92 -0.75 53.94
C ASP A 242 -10.37 -0.73 54.43
N VAL A 243 -10.58 -1.19 55.66
CA VAL A 243 -11.90 -1.43 56.26
C VAL A 243 -12.03 -0.59 57.52
N LYS A 244 -13.17 0.11 57.64
CA LYS A 244 -13.53 0.89 58.84
C LYS A 244 -15.03 0.77 59.10
N ARG A 245 -15.39 0.46 60.35
CA ARG A 245 -16.80 0.32 60.79
C ARG A 245 -17.60 -0.70 59.98
N VAL A 246 -16.96 -1.82 59.63
CA VAL A 246 -17.58 -3.01 59.06
C VAL A 246 -17.09 -4.19 59.89
N ASP A 247 -17.95 -4.77 60.72
CA ASP A 247 -17.58 -5.88 61.61
C ASP A 247 -17.51 -7.24 60.89
N LYS A 248 -18.29 -7.37 59.82
CA LYS A 248 -18.37 -8.56 58.96
C LYS A 248 -18.39 -8.12 57.51
N LEU A 249 -17.41 -8.59 56.75
CA LEU A 249 -17.27 -8.34 55.33
C LEU A 249 -17.72 -9.57 54.54
N LEU A 250 -18.80 -9.44 53.77
CA LEU A 250 -19.25 -10.47 52.84
C LEU A 250 -18.44 -10.37 51.55
N VAL A 251 -17.74 -11.45 51.20
CA VAL A 251 -16.92 -11.58 49.99
C VAL A 251 -17.64 -12.52 49.03
N LYS A 252 -17.98 -12.01 47.84
CA LYS A 252 -18.54 -12.79 46.72
C LYS A 252 -17.58 -12.77 45.56
N VAL A 253 -17.36 -13.93 44.95
CA VAL A 253 -16.56 -14.10 43.72
C VAL A 253 -17.47 -14.67 42.64
N PHE A 254 -17.60 -13.97 41.52
CA PHE A 254 -18.36 -14.39 40.34
C PHE A 254 -17.38 -14.62 39.18
N GLU A 255 -17.44 -15.79 38.55
CA GLU A 255 -16.75 -16.06 37.29
C GLU A 255 -17.67 -15.71 36.11
N ILE A 256 -17.25 -14.80 35.24
CA ILE A 256 -18.04 -14.38 34.09
C ILE A 256 -17.87 -15.41 32.96
N GLN A 257 -18.99 -15.96 32.47
CA GLN A 257 -19.04 -16.83 31.29
C GLN A 257 -18.75 -16.02 30.02
N THR A 258 -17.46 -15.74 29.80
CA THR A 258 -16.95 -14.77 28.80
C THR A 258 -17.52 -14.98 27.40
N PHE A 259 -17.55 -16.22 26.89
CA PHE A 259 -18.12 -16.51 25.57
C PHE A 259 -19.58 -16.03 25.47
N ASN A 260 -20.45 -16.50 26.36
CA ASN A 260 -21.87 -16.13 26.38
C ASN A 260 -22.07 -14.61 26.53
N TYR A 261 -21.31 -13.97 27.42
CA TYR A 261 -21.39 -12.50 27.58
C TYR A 261 -21.03 -11.79 26.28
N TYR A 262 -19.88 -12.13 25.67
CA TYR A 262 -19.38 -11.43 24.50
C TYR A 262 -20.24 -11.69 23.25
N THR A 263 -20.72 -12.91 23.01
CA THR A 263 -21.60 -13.21 21.85
C THR A 263 -22.97 -12.54 21.98
N THR A 264 -23.48 -12.33 23.20
CA THR A 264 -24.80 -11.74 23.44
C THR A 264 -24.78 -10.21 23.57
N ARG A 265 -23.79 -9.62 24.26
CA ARG A 265 -23.73 -8.17 24.55
C ARG A 265 -22.83 -7.40 23.57
N GLN A 266 -21.92 -8.07 22.85
CA GLN A 266 -21.00 -7.49 21.85
C GLN A 266 -20.23 -6.24 22.31
N THR A 267 -19.82 -6.22 23.58
CA THR A 267 -19.04 -5.16 24.21
C THR A 267 -17.94 -5.77 25.10
N ALA A 268 -16.93 -4.98 25.44
CA ALA A 268 -16.01 -5.32 26.52
C ALA A 268 -16.77 -5.41 27.87
N ILE A 269 -16.27 -6.22 28.80
CA ILE A 269 -16.78 -6.29 30.17
C ILE A 269 -16.23 -5.09 30.95
N ASP A 270 -17.07 -4.42 31.73
CA ASP A 270 -16.67 -3.38 32.67
C ASP A 270 -17.29 -3.62 34.06
N GLN A 271 -17.03 -2.72 35.01
CA GLN A 271 -17.54 -2.83 36.39
C GLN A 271 -19.06 -2.71 36.50
N ALA A 272 -19.75 -2.18 35.48
CA ALA A 272 -21.21 -2.09 35.44
C ALA A 272 -21.87 -3.40 34.97
N VAL A 273 -21.09 -4.48 34.78
CA VAL A 273 -21.60 -5.84 34.56
C VAL A 273 -22.68 -6.21 35.59
N GLU A 274 -23.79 -6.68 35.06
CA GLU A 274 -25.02 -7.04 35.77
C GLU A 274 -24.84 -8.41 36.42
N LEU A 275 -24.88 -8.45 37.76
CA LEU A 275 -24.70 -9.69 38.55
C LEU A 275 -26.04 -10.29 39.00
N ASP A 276 -27.16 -9.65 38.67
CA ASP A 276 -28.48 -10.07 39.12
C ASP A 276 -28.91 -11.36 38.41
N GLY A 277 -29.40 -12.32 39.19
CA GLY A 277 -29.62 -13.69 38.74
C GLY A 277 -28.36 -14.56 38.67
N MET A 278 -27.15 -14.02 38.78
CA MET A 278 -25.93 -14.84 38.85
C MET A 278 -25.80 -15.56 40.20
N ILE A 279 -25.17 -16.74 40.15
CA ILE A 279 -24.71 -17.49 41.31
C ILE A 279 -23.22 -17.17 41.49
N ALA A 280 -22.79 -16.85 42.71
CA ALA A 280 -21.39 -16.64 43.02
C ALA A 280 -20.64 -17.99 43.04
N SER A 281 -19.49 -18.06 42.39
CA SER A 281 -18.57 -19.21 42.42
C SER A 281 -18.00 -19.47 43.83
N SER A 282 -17.91 -18.43 44.66
CA SER A 282 -17.65 -18.50 46.09
C SER A 282 -18.36 -17.36 46.82
N GLU A 283 -18.97 -17.64 47.97
CA GLU A 283 -19.57 -16.65 48.87
C GLU A 283 -19.15 -17.00 50.31
N ARG A 284 -18.47 -16.07 51.00
CA ARG A 284 -17.98 -16.27 52.37
C ARG A 284 -17.91 -14.96 53.16
N THR A 285 -18.09 -15.04 54.47
CA THR A 285 -17.93 -13.88 55.37
C THR A 285 -16.55 -13.90 56.02
N VAL A 286 -15.91 -12.74 56.08
CA VAL A 286 -14.67 -12.50 56.82
C VAL A 286 -15.01 -11.57 58.00
N ASP A 287 -14.66 -11.96 59.21
CA ASP A 287 -14.79 -11.07 60.37
C ASP A 287 -13.69 -9.99 60.33
N THR A 288 -14.10 -8.73 60.36
CA THR A 288 -13.25 -7.53 60.22
C THR A 288 -13.43 -6.57 61.40
N VAL A 289 -13.84 -7.11 62.55
CA VAL A 289 -14.14 -6.37 63.80
C VAL A 289 -12.95 -5.53 64.25
N ALA A 290 -13.18 -4.23 64.38
CA ALA A 290 -12.23 -3.24 64.87
C ALA A 290 -12.98 -2.14 65.64
N GLU A 291 -12.26 -1.25 66.34
CA GLU A 291 -12.90 -0.08 66.93
C GLU A 291 -13.53 0.81 65.84
N PRO A 292 -14.72 1.41 66.03
CA PRO A 292 -15.39 2.24 65.01
C PRO A 292 -14.57 3.44 64.52
N SER A 293 -13.59 3.89 65.30
CA SER A 293 -12.56 4.88 64.99
C SER A 293 -11.54 4.41 63.95
N ARG A 294 -11.18 3.13 63.97
CA ARG A 294 -9.94 2.61 63.39
C ARG A 294 -10.14 2.07 61.97
N ARG A 295 -9.25 2.47 61.06
CA ARG A 295 -9.08 1.88 59.73
C ARG A 295 -8.09 0.71 59.83
N MET A 296 -8.49 -0.48 59.40
CA MET A 296 -7.63 -1.66 59.37
C MET A 296 -7.52 -2.21 57.96
N ARG A 297 -6.28 -2.50 57.54
CA ARG A 297 -6.01 -3.10 56.23
C ARG A 297 -6.07 -4.61 56.32
N HIS A 298 -7.01 -5.21 55.62
CA HIS A 298 -7.16 -6.66 55.49
C HIS A 298 -6.59 -7.13 54.14
N ARG A 299 -6.04 -8.34 54.13
CA ARG A 299 -5.58 -9.05 52.92
C ARG A 299 -6.53 -10.19 52.64
N ILE A 300 -7.32 -10.06 51.58
CA ILE A 300 -8.34 -11.02 51.17
C ILE A 300 -7.75 -11.92 50.09
N ALA A 301 -7.19 -13.07 50.50
CA ALA A 301 -6.71 -14.09 49.57
C ALA A 301 -7.89 -14.79 48.87
N LEU A 302 -7.80 -14.99 47.56
CA LEU A 302 -8.84 -15.55 46.71
C LEU A 302 -8.37 -16.87 46.05
N PRO A 303 -8.08 -17.93 46.84
CA PRO A 303 -7.61 -19.22 46.32
C PRO A 303 -8.63 -19.95 45.44
N GLU A 304 -9.85 -19.43 45.32
CA GLU A 304 -10.87 -19.89 44.38
C GLU A 304 -10.54 -19.53 42.92
N ILE A 305 -9.78 -18.44 42.69
CA ILE A 305 -9.35 -17.99 41.37
C ILE A 305 -8.03 -18.71 41.00
N LYS A 306 -8.09 -19.60 40.00
CA LYS A 306 -6.96 -20.50 39.63
C LYS A 306 -6.61 -20.51 38.15
N THR A 307 -7.57 -20.23 37.28
CA THR A 307 -7.52 -20.42 35.82
C THR A 307 -7.52 -19.08 35.08
N ARG A 308 -7.38 -19.11 33.74
CA ARG A 308 -7.68 -17.94 32.92
C ARG A 308 -9.17 -17.61 33.03
N GLY A 309 -9.52 -16.34 33.20
CA GLY A 309 -10.91 -15.92 33.40
C GLY A 309 -11.07 -14.44 33.66
N VAL A 310 -12.33 -13.99 33.62
CA VAL A 310 -12.75 -12.66 34.05
C VAL A 310 -13.61 -12.82 35.29
N TYR A 311 -13.16 -12.25 36.41
CA TYR A 311 -13.76 -12.46 37.72
C TYR A 311 -14.25 -11.13 38.30
N VAL A 312 -15.44 -11.12 38.88
CA VAL A 312 -15.95 -9.98 39.66
C VAL A 312 -15.92 -10.35 41.12
N VAL A 313 -15.21 -9.55 41.92
CA VAL A 313 -15.15 -9.70 43.37
C VAL A 313 -15.94 -8.56 43.99
N GLU A 314 -17.03 -8.89 44.67
CA GLU A 314 -17.88 -7.92 45.35
C GLU A 314 -17.75 -8.04 46.87
N LEU A 315 -17.46 -6.91 47.50
CA LEU A 315 -17.17 -6.75 48.92
C LEU A 315 -18.30 -5.95 49.54
N ILE A 316 -19.13 -6.57 50.39
CA ILE A 316 -20.33 -5.96 50.94
C ILE A 316 -20.22 -5.87 52.47
N GLY A 317 -20.40 -4.67 53.02
CA GLY A 317 -20.32 -4.41 54.45
C GLY A 317 -21.09 -3.16 54.88
N ASN A 318 -21.92 -3.30 55.93
CA ASN A 318 -22.64 -2.18 56.59
C ASN A 318 -23.44 -1.23 55.65
N GLY A 319 -23.93 -1.74 54.50
CA GLY A 319 -24.65 -0.95 53.49
C GLY A 319 -23.79 -0.29 52.41
N VAL A 320 -22.49 -0.57 52.40
CA VAL A 320 -21.53 -0.19 51.35
C VAL A 320 -21.14 -1.43 50.55
N SER A 321 -20.95 -1.26 49.23
CA SER A 321 -20.37 -2.25 48.32
C SER A 321 -19.15 -1.67 47.62
N SER A 322 -18.11 -2.49 47.46
CA SER A 322 -16.94 -2.21 46.63
C SER A 322 -16.70 -3.38 45.70
N ARG A 323 -16.39 -3.09 44.43
CA ARG A 323 -16.34 -4.06 43.34
C ARG A 323 -15.00 -4.02 42.63
N ALA A 324 -14.34 -5.18 42.52
CA ALA A 324 -13.18 -5.37 41.67
C ALA A 324 -13.56 -6.20 40.45
N LEU A 325 -13.20 -5.73 39.25
CA LEU A 325 -13.18 -6.52 38.02
C LEU A 325 -11.74 -6.98 37.78
N LEU A 326 -11.50 -8.29 37.80
CA LEU A 326 -10.17 -8.89 37.67
C LEU A 326 -10.04 -9.65 36.35
N TYR A 327 -8.98 -9.35 35.62
CA TYR A 327 -8.57 -10.12 34.44
C TYR A 327 -7.39 -11.02 34.80
N VAL A 328 -7.55 -12.33 34.61
CA VAL A 328 -6.52 -13.35 34.84
C VAL A 328 -6.17 -14.00 33.52
N GLY A 329 -4.99 -13.68 32.98
CA GLY A 329 -4.65 -14.01 31.59
C GLY A 329 -5.37 -13.12 30.57
N HIS A 330 -5.01 -13.24 29.30
CA HIS A 330 -5.72 -12.63 28.17
C HIS A 330 -5.36 -13.33 26.85
N LEU A 331 -6.25 -13.23 25.86
CA LEU A 331 -5.96 -13.56 24.47
C LEU A 331 -5.88 -12.29 23.64
N GLU A 332 -4.95 -12.25 22.69
CA GLU A 332 -4.79 -11.17 21.72
C GLU A 332 -4.74 -11.73 20.30
N ALA A 333 -5.22 -10.97 19.32
CA ALA A 333 -5.18 -11.35 17.91
C ALA A 333 -4.30 -10.40 17.10
N ILE A 334 -3.31 -10.97 16.42
CA ILE A 334 -2.57 -10.31 15.34
C ILE A 334 -3.23 -10.71 14.03
N SER A 335 -3.64 -9.74 13.23
CA SER A 335 -4.21 -9.98 11.91
C SER A 335 -3.27 -9.55 10.79
N GLN A 336 -3.26 -10.33 9.70
CA GLN A 336 -2.65 -9.99 8.43
C GLN A 336 -3.67 -10.21 7.32
N GLU A 337 -3.82 -9.24 6.42
CA GLU A 337 -4.59 -9.45 5.19
C GLU A 337 -3.86 -10.44 4.28
N THR A 338 -4.62 -11.23 3.53
CA THR A 338 -4.08 -12.27 2.63
C THR A 338 -4.90 -12.38 1.35
N PRO A 339 -4.37 -13.05 0.31
CA PRO A 339 -5.11 -13.41 -0.91
C PRO A 339 -6.38 -14.27 -0.72
N ALA A 340 -6.79 -14.61 0.51
CA ALA A 340 -7.97 -15.43 0.80
C ALA A 340 -8.88 -14.83 1.91
N GLY A 341 -8.59 -13.61 2.37
CA GLY A 341 -9.26 -12.98 3.51
C GLY A 341 -8.28 -12.55 4.59
N LEU A 342 -8.78 -12.29 5.80
CA LEU A 342 -7.97 -11.91 6.96
C LEU A 342 -7.46 -13.16 7.68
N ALA A 343 -6.14 -13.38 7.68
CA ALA A 343 -5.52 -14.38 8.54
C ALA A 343 -5.30 -13.79 9.94
N VAL A 344 -5.71 -14.53 10.96
CA VAL A 344 -5.67 -14.12 12.37
C VAL A 344 -4.88 -15.15 13.17
N MET A 345 -3.83 -14.69 13.84
CA MET A 345 -3.03 -15.47 14.78
C MET A 345 -3.39 -15.05 16.20
N VAL A 346 -3.87 -15.99 17.02
CA VAL A 346 -4.20 -15.73 18.43
C VAL A 346 -2.99 -16.06 19.29
N LEU A 347 -2.58 -15.11 20.13
CA LEU A 347 -1.52 -15.30 21.14
C LEU A 347 -2.12 -15.23 22.55
N ASN A 348 -1.41 -15.81 23.52
CA ASN A 348 -1.74 -15.74 24.94
C ASN A 348 -0.98 -14.61 25.67
N GLU A 349 -1.20 -14.43 26.99
CA GLU A 349 -0.53 -13.40 27.78
C GLU A 349 1.01 -13.52 27.93
N ALA A 350 1.62 -14.59 27.42
CA ALA A 350 3.07 -14.75 27.29
C ALA A 350 3.59 -14.50 25.85
N GLY A 351 2.70 -14.15 24.90
CA GLY A 351 3.03 -13.96 23.48
C GLY A 351 3.10 -15.25 22.67
N GLU A 352 2.73 -16.40 23.24
CA GLU A 352 2.81 -17.71 22.57
C GLU A 352 1.57 -17.96 21.70
N THR A 353 1.75 -18.55 20.52
CA THR A 353 0.64 -18.87 19.60
C THR A 353 -0.26 -19.99 20.13
N VAL A 354 -1.54 -19.68 20.30
CA VAL A 354 -2.59 -20.64 20.65
C VAL A 354 -2.99 -21.43 19.40
N LYS A 355 -2.54 -22.68 19.31
CA LYS A 355 -2.66 -23.51 18.09
C LYS A 355 -4.08 -24.00 17.82
N ASP A 356 -4.86 -24.16 18.88
CA ASP A 356 -6.24 -24.64 18.95
C ASP A 356 -7.26 -23.50 19.10
N ALA A 357 -6.86 -22.28 18.74
CA ALA A 357 -7.71 -21.10 18.87
C ALA A 357 -8.91 -21.11 17.92
N ALA A 358 -9.97 -20.42 18.35
CA ALA A 358 -11.08 -20.03 17.49
C ALA A 358 -11.31 -18.51 17.56
N VAL A 359 -11.92 -17.96 16.51
CA VAL A 359 -12.39 -16.57 16.45
C VAL A 359 -13.86 -16.59 16.04
N TRP A 360 -14.72 -16.01 16.87
CA TRP A 360 -16.13 -15.78 16.54
C TRP A 360 -16.32 -14.34 16.06
N VAL A 361 -16.97 -14.16 14.90
CA VAL A 361 -17.31 -12.88 14.26
C VAL A 361 -18.65 -13.05 13.52
N ASP A 362 -19.51 -12.03 13.56
CA ASP A 362 -20.77 -11.94 12.81
C ASP A 362 -21.63 -13.22 12.90
N GLY A 363 -21.75 -13.78 14.10
CA GLY A 363 -22.56 -14.97 14.38
C GLY A 363 -21.90 -16.33 14.05
N ARG A 364 -20.65 -16.36 13.57
CA ARG A 364 -19.95 -17.57 13.12
C ARG A 364 -18.61 -17.76 13.83
N GLU A 365 -18.31 -19.00 14.22
CA GLU A 365 -17.03 -19.39 14.80
C GLU A 365 -16.11 -20.00 13.72
N TYR A 366 -14.88 -19.50 13.64
CA TYR A 366 -13.84 -19.94 12.71
C TYR A 366 -12.68 -20.54 13.52
N ASN A 367 -12.28 -21.77 13.20
CA ASN A 367 -11.23 -22.50 13.91
C ASN A 367 -9.85 -22.32 13.26
N ALA A 368 -8.78 -22.47 14.04
CA ALA A 368 -7.42 -22.46 13.52
C ALA A 368 -7.10 -23.74 12.71
N GLY A 369 -6.39 -23.58 11.60
CA GLY A 369 -5.75 -24.70 10.89
C GLY A 369 -4.40 -25.08 11.50
N ASP A 370 -3.76 -26.11 10.95
CA ASP A 370 -2.52 -26.78 11.42
C ASP A 370 -1.34 -25.88 11.87
N LYS A 371 -1.35 -24.60 11.49
CA LYS A 371 -0.33 -23.58 11.80
C LYS A 371 -0.71 -22.62 12.94
N GLY A 372 -1.87 -22.78 13.59
CA GLY A 372 -2.38 -21.83 14.58
C GLY A 372 -2.90 -20.53 13.97
N LEU A 373 -3.37 -20.58 12.72
CA LEU A 373 -3.95 -19.45 11.99
C LEU A 373 -5.42 -19.70 11.69
N VAL A 374 -6.27 -18.76 12.07
CA VAL A 374 -7.70 -18.70 11.72
C VAL A 374 -7.84 -17.84 10.47
N LEU A 375 -8.60 -18.29 9.47
CA LEU A 375 -8.85 -17.50 8.25
C LEU A 375 -10.30 -17.02 8.23
N LEU A 376 -10.49 -15.70 8.29
CA LEU A 376 -11.79 -15.05 8.10
C LEU A 376 -11.93 -14.65 6.62
N PRO A 377 -13.03 -14.98 5.93
CA PRO A 377 -13.23 -14.61 4.53
C PRO A 377 -13.47 -13.11 4.34
N PHE A 378 -13.35 -12.63 3.09
CA PHE A 378 -13.72 -11.27 2.72
C PHE A 378 -15.22 -11.00 2.93
N THR A 379 -15.55 -9.78 3.32
CA THR A 379 -16.94 -9.32 3.51
C THR A 379 -17.47 -8.54 2.28
N ASP A 380 -18.75 -8.18 2.31
CA ASP A 380 -19.41 -7.19 1.44
C ASP A 380 -19.53 -5.80 2.11
N THR A 381 -19.31 -5.74 3.43
CA THR A 381 -19.55 -4.59 4.30
C THR A 381 -18.29 -4.30 5.13
N PRO A 382 -17.22 -3.79 4.50
CA PRO A 382 -15.90 -3.65 5.11
C PRO A 382 -15.93 -2.71 6.33
N GLY A 383 -15.13 -3.05 7.35
CA GLY A 383 -15.08 -2.25 8.57
C GLY A 383 -14.66 -3.03 9.81
N SER A 384 -14.60 -2.34 10.94
CA SER A 384 -14.38 -2.98 12.24
C SER A 384 -15.54 -3.91 12.60
N ARG A 385 -15.22 -5.03 13.24
CA ARG A 385 -16.15 -6.02 13.81
C ARG A 385 -15.73 -6.39 15.21
N PHE A 386 -16.73 -6.57 16.07
CA PHE A 386 -16.53 -7.18 17.37
C PHE A 386 -16.24 -8.68 17.19
N ALA A 387 -15.06 -9.09 17.62
CA ALA A 387 -14.54 -10.45 17.52
C ALA A 387 -14.31 -11.04 18.91
N VAL A 388 -14.61 -12.32 19.07
CA VAL A 388 -14.34 -13.06 20.31
C VAL A 388 -13.25 -14.07 20.02
N LEU A 389 -12.09 -13.87 20.63
CA LEU A 389 -10.95 -14.77 20.57
C LEU A 389 -11.14 -15.84 21.64
N ARG A 390 -10.95 -17.12 21.30
CA ARG A 390 -11.27 -18.25 22.18
C ARG A 390 -10.13 -19.26 22.27
N SER A 391 -9.90 -19.79 23.48
CA SER A 391 -9.02 -20.92 23.78
C SER A 391 -9.68 -21.78 24.86
N GLY A 392 -10.20 -22.95 24.46
CA GLY A 392 -11.09 -23.75 25.32
C GLY A 392 -12.34 -22.96 25.70
N ASP A 393 -12.57 -22.78 27.00
CA ASP A 393 -13.70 -22.01 27.56
C ASP A 393 -13.34 -20.54 27.87
N PHE A 394 -12.07 -20.16 27.78
CA PHE A 394 -11.64 -18.78 28.01
C PHE A 394 -11.71 -17.95 26.72
N CYS A 395 -12.34 -16.78 26.82
CA CYS A 395 -12.46 -15.84 25.72
C CYS A 395 -11.94 -14.44 26.06
N SER A 396 -11.53 -13.69 25.04
CA SER A 396 -11.24 -12.26 25.13
C SER A 396 -11.86 -11.52 23.94
N ALA A 397 -12.46 -10.36 24.19
CA ALA A 397 -13.05 -9.53 23.15
C ALA A 397 -12.00 -8.64 22.46
N GLN A 398 -12.16 -8.43 21.16
CA GLN A 398 -11.32 -7.53 20.38
C GLN A 398 -12.11 -6.90 19.22
N GLN A 399 -11.67 -5.75 18.72
CA GLN A 399 -12.02 -5.30 17.38
C GLN A 399 -11.08 -5.94 16.34
N LEU A 400 -11.64 -6.31 15.18
CA LEU A 400 -10.91 -6.72 13.98
C LEU A 400 -11.49 -5.99 12.76
N TYR A 401 -10.64 -5.40 11.91
CA TYR A 401 -11.09 -4.87 10.63
C TYR A 401 -11.24 -6.02 9.63
N LEU A 402 -12.45 -6.25 9.13
CA LEU A 402 -12.71 -7.22 8.06
C LEU A 402 -12.69 -6.48 6.70
N PRO A 403 -11.77 -6.83 5.78
CA PRO A 403 -11.71 -6.23 4.46
C PRO A 403 -12.73 -6.85 3.48
N GLU A 404 -13.10 -6.07 2.47
CA GLU A 404 -13.83 -6.53 1.29
C GLU A 404 -12.91 -7.19 0.25
N GLU A 405 -13.45 -7.75 -0.84
CA GLU A 405 -12.64 -8.35 -1.92
C GLU A 405 -12.37 -7.34 -3.07
N VAL A 406 -11.45 -6.39 -2.85
CA VAL A 406 -11.08 -5.36 -3.84
C VAL A 406 -9.69 -5.61 -4.43
N TYR A 407 -9.63 -5.62 -5.76
CA TYR A 407 -8.43 -5.85 -6.54
C TYR A 407 -7.90 -4.55 -7.17
N ALA A 408 -6.57 -4.41 -7.19
CA ALA A 408 -5.86 -3.37 -7.95
C ALA A 408 -5.00 -4.03 -9.04
N PHE A 409 -4.92 -3.40 -10.21
CA PHE A 409 -4.18 -3.91 -11.36
C PHE A 409 -3.63 -2.76 -12.20
N SER A 410 -2.35 -2.86 -12.54
CA SER A 410 -1.77 -2.16 -13.69
C SER A 410 -1.06 -3.18 -14.57
N ALA A 411 -1.12 -2.98 -15.88
CA ALA A 411 -0.36 -3.74 -16.86
C ALA A 411 1.09 -3.25 -17.00
N GLY A 412 1.47 -2.15 -16.34
CA GLY A 412 2.81 -1.55 -16.39
C GLY A 412 3.23 -1.25 -17.83
N ILE A 413 2.40 -0.49 -18.56
CA ILE A 413 2.54 -0.30 -20.00
C ILE A 413 3.73 0.61 -20.31
N HIS A 414 4.75 0.05 -20.95
CA HIS A 414 5.94 0.77 -21.40
C HIS A 414 6.09 0.70 -22.92
N LEU A 415 6.33 1.88 -23.51
CA LEU A 415 6.67 2.13 -24.90
C LEU A 415 7.80 3.16 -24.88
N ASP A 416 8.93 2.83 -25.50
CA ASP A 416 10.12 3.70 -25.56
C ASP A 416 10.13 4.45 -26.90
N PRO A 417 9.98 5.79 -26.94
CA PRO A 417 9.99 6.54 -28.20
C PRO A 417 11.24 6.35 -29.07
N GLN A 418 12.41 6.08 -28.46
CA GLN A 418 13.63 5.77 -29.23
C GLN A 418 13.59 4.38 -29.88
N ASN A 419 12.68 3.49 -29.47
CA ASN A 419 12.44 2.19 -30.09
C ASN A 419 11.35 2.24 -31.18
N LEU A 420 10.74 3.42 -31.40
CA LEU A 420 9.67 3.65 -32.37
C LEU A 420 10.05 4.45 -33.64
N PRO A 421 11.27 4.39 -34.22
CA PRO A 421 11.50 4.85 -35.58
C PRO A 421 10.54 4.21 -36.58
N ARG A 422 10.00 5.02 -37.49
CA ARG A 422 9.08 4.55 -38.54
C ARG A 422 9.69 3.44 -39.40
N GLN A 423 8.84 2.54 -39.87
CA GLN A 423 9.19 1.38 -40.70
C GLN A 423 10.10 0.34 -40.01
N HIS A 424 10.43 0.49 -38.73
CA HIS A 424 11.17 -0.50 -37.94
C HIS A 424 10.23 -1.42 -37.14
N ARG A 425 10.81 -2.35 -36.37
CA ARG A 425 10.08 -3.17 -35.38
C ARG A 425 10.15 -2.52 -34.00
N GLY A 426 9.02 -2.02 -33.52
CA GLY A 426 8.85 -1.56 -32.14
C GLY A 426 8.53 -2.71 -31.19
N LEU A 427 8.79 -2.50 -29.90
CA LEU A 427 8.58 -3.45 -28.81
C LEU A 427 7.57 -2.86 -27.82
N LEU A 428 6.48 -3.57 -27.59
CA LEU A 428 5.57 -3.32 -26.46
C LEU A 428 6.06 -4.13 -25.26
N ILE A 429 6.23 -3.46 -24.11
CA ILE A 429 6.63 -4.08 -22.84
C ILE A 429 5.49 -3.87 -21.83
N LEU A 430 5.06 -4.94 -21.17
CA LEU A 430 4.07 -4.91 -20.09
C LEU A 430 4.68 -5.51 -18.81
N ARG A 431 4.70 -4.72 -17.72
CA ARG A 431 5.12 -5.14 -16.38
C ARG A 431 3.91 -5.26 -15.44
N PRO A 432 3.19 -6.39 -15.44
CA PRO A 432 1.91 -6.53 -14.72
C PRO A 432 2.11 -6.55 -13.19
N ASP A 433 1.46 -5.61 -12.50
CA ASP A 433 1.35 -5.60 -11.04
C ASP A 433 -0.12 -5.77 -10.65
N PHE A 434 -0.42 -6.86 -9.93
CA PHE A 434 -1.76 -7.31 -9.61
C PHE A 434 -1.87 -7.62 -8.11
N ARG A 435 -2.80 -6.96 -7.42
CA ARG A 435 -2.84 -6.88 -5.95
C ARG A 435 -4.25 -7.00 -5.38
N ILE A 436 -4.33 -7.36 -4.10
CA ILE A 436 -5.50 -7.21 -3.24
C ILE A 436 -5.03 -6.53 -1.96
N HIS A 437 -5.62 -5.39 -1.59
CA HIS A 437 -5.17 -4.52 -0.49
C HIS A 437 -3.65 -4.30 -0.45
N GLY A 438 -3.08 -3.95 -1.60
CA GLY A 438 -1.64 -3.74 -1.76
C GLY A 438 -0.78 -5.02 -1.78
N ILE A 439 -1.30 -6.18 -1.39
CA ILE A 439 -0.56 -7.46 -1.38
C ILE A 439 -0.43 -7.99 -2.81
N PRO A 440 0.80 -8.16 -3.37
CA PRO A 440 0.96 -8.64 -4.73
C PRO A 440 0.67 -10.13 -4.87
N LEU A 441 -0.32 -10.39 -5.72
CA LEU A 441 -0.80 -11.68 -6.15
C LEU A 441 0.16 -12.30 -7.18
N ASP A 442 -0.27 -13.35 -7.85
CA ASP A 442 0.41 -13.83 -9.05
C ASP A 442 -0.40 -13.36 -10.26
N PRO A 443 0.19 -12.60 -11.21
CA PRO A 443 -0.49 -12.24 -12.46
C PRO A 443 -1.05 -13.42 -13.24
N ALA A 444 -0.50 -14.63 -13.04
CA ALA A 444 -1.04 -15.88 -13.62
C ALA A 444 -2.41 -16.33 -13.04
N LEU A 445 -2.96 -15.61 -12.03
CA LEU A 445 -4.33 -15.78 -11.56
C LEU A 445 -5.36 -15.00 -12.40
N LEU A 446 -4.91 -14.09 -13.26
CA LEU A 446 -5.74 -13.45 -14.27
C LEU A 446 -6.02 -14.48 -15.38
N GLY A 447 -7.28 -14.55 -15.82
CA GLY A 447 -7.75 -15.56 -16.77
C GLY A 447 -7.43 -15.20 -18.22
N GLU A 448 -8.43 -14.73 -18.96
CA GLU A 448 -8.19 -14.20 -20.30
C GLU A 448 -7.65 -12.77 -20.19
N VAL A 449 -6.42 -12.56 -20.65
CA VAL A 449 -5.80 -11.23 -20.80
C VAL A 449 -5.70 -10.86 -22.28
N LYS A 450 -6.35 -9.77 -22.64
CA LYS A 450 -6.38 -9.18 -23.98
C LYS A 450 -5.56 -7.89 -23.99
N VAL A 451 -4.68 -7.73 -24.97
CA VAL A 451 -3.91 -6.51 -25.21
C VAL A 451 -4.30 -5.96 -26.58
N THR A 452 -4.72 -4.70 -26.64
CA THR A 452 -5.14 -4.02 -27.88
C THR A 452 -4.20 -2.85 -28.16
N LEU A 453 -3.34 -2.99 -29.16
CA LEU A 453 -2.47 -1.92 -29.66
C LEU A 453 -3.19 -1.18 -30.79
N THR A 454 -3.34 0.13 -30.66
CA THR A 454 -3.99 1.00 -31.65
C THR A 454 -3.02 2.08 -32.12
N ALA A 455 -2.75 2.14 -33.41
CA ALA A 455 -1.93 3.16 -34.05
C ALA A 455 -2.81 4.15 -34.82
N VAL A 456 -2.55 5.45 -34.67
CA VAL A 456 -3.23 6.52 -35.42
C VAL A 456 -2.23 7.26 -36.31
N ASP A 457 -2.57 7.43 -37.59
CA ASP A 457 -1.73 8.12 -38.59
C ASP A 457 -1.95 9.64 -38.63
N ALA A 458 -1.07 10.34 -39.37
CA ALA A 458 -1.14 11.79 -39.60
C ALA A 458 -2.41 12.30 -40.35
N LYS A 459 -3.39 11.44 -40.66
CA LYS A 459 -4.68 11.76 -41.26
C LYS A 459 -5.85 11.31 -40.38
N GLY A 460 -5.58 10.86 -39.16
CA GLY A 460 -6.59 10.36 -38.22
C GLY A 460 -7.10 8.96 -38.55
N VAL A 461 -6.43 8.20 -39.42
CA VAL A 461 -6.78 6.80 -39.69
C VAL A 461 -6.24 5.93 -38.56
N SER A 462 -7.14 5.20 -37.90
CA SER A 462 -6.82 4.29 -36.80
C SER A 462 -6.72 2.84 -37.30
N THR A 463 -5.69 2.14 -36.86
CA THR A 463 -5.46 0.71 -37.11
C THR A 463 -5.20 0.03 -35.78
N ALA A 464 -5.91 -1.06 -35.47
CA ALA A 464 -5.77 -1.79 -34.21
C ALA A 464 -5.39 -3.25 -34.43
N ARG A 465 -4.58 -3.80 -33.52
CA ARG A 465 -4.17 -5.20 -33.47
C ARG A 465 -4.34 -5.75 -32.05
N GLU A 466 -4.96 -6.91 -31.95
CA GLU A 466 -5.26 -7.59 -30.69
C GLU A 466 -4.28 -8.75 -30.45
N PHE A 467 -3.84 -8.92 -29.21
CA PHE A 467 -2.97 -9.99 -28.75
C PHE A 467 -3.57 -10.64 -27.50
N LYS A 468 -3.26 -11.92 -27.27
CA LYS A 468 -3.50 -12.58 -25.98
C LYS A 468 -2.20 -12.61 -25.19
N ALA A 469 -2.22 -12.03 -24.00
CA ALA A 469 -1.09 -12.09 -23.10
C ALA A 469 -1.20 -13.30 -22.16
N THR A 470 -0.07 -13.71 -21.60
CA THR A 470 -0.02 -14.65 -20.48
C THR A 470 1.01 -14.09 -19.52
N PHE A 471 0.54 -13.56 -18.40
CA PHE A 471 1.38 -12.94 -17.40
C PHE A 471 1.87 -13.98 -16.39
N ALA A 472 3.08 -13.77 -15.88
CA ALA A 472 3.66 -14.57 -14.81
C ALA A 472 4.39 -13.64 -13.83
N ARG A 473 4.47 -14.05 -12.56
CA ARG A 473 5.14 -13.28 -11.51
C ARG A 473 6.63 -13.08 -11.79
N ASN A 474 7.10 -11.84 -11.58
CA ASN A 474 8.49 -11.42 -11.73
C ASN A 474 9.04 -11.63 -13.16
N THR A 475 8.19 -11.39 -14.17
CA THR A 475 8.58 -11.35 -15.58
C THR A 475 7.74 -10.34 -16.37
N GLU A 476 8.39 -9.56 -17.23
CA GLU A 476 7.72 -8.69 -18.20
C GLU A 476 7.24 -9.48 -19.42
N TRP A 477 6.03 -9.18 -19.89
CA TRP A 477 5.50 -9.69 -21.16
C TRP A 477 5.87 -8.73 -22.31
N THR A 478 6.19 -9.28 -23.47
CA THR A 478 6.74 -8.51 -24.60
C THR A 478 6.18 -8.98 -25.93
N GLU A 479 5.87 -8.06 -26.84
CA GLU A 479 5.42 -8.35 -28.20
C GLU A 479 5.97 -7.32 -29.19
N SER A 480 6.38 -7.77 -30.38
CA SER A 480 6.95 -6.91 -31.43
C SER A 480 5.91 -6.55 -32.50
N PHE A 481 5.88 -5.28 -32.90
CA PHE A 481 4.98 -4.76 -33.92
C PHE A 481 5.73 -3.91 -34.95
N TYR A 482 5.17 -3.76 -36.15
CA TYR A 482 5.72 -2.89 -37.18
C TYR A 482 5.26 -1.44 -36.93
N VAL A 483 6.17 -0.47 -37.06
CA VAL A 483 5.90 0.96 -36.81
C VAL A 483 5.43 1.66 -38.10
N PRO A 484 4.19 2.16 -38.19
CA PRO A 484 3.69 2.77 -39.42
C PRO A 484 4.44 4.04 -39.85
N ASP A 485 4.69 4.15 -41.16
CA ASP A 485 5.40 5.25 -41.84
C ASP A 485 4.95 6.68 -41.49
N ALA A 486 3.69 6.85 -41.07
CA ALA A 486 3.08 8.14 -40.75
C ALA A 486 2.42 8.18 -39.35
N LEU A 487 2.91 7.36 -38.43
CA LEU A 487 2.44 7.24 -37.05
C LEU A 487 2.46 8.60 -36.32
N ARG A 488 1.41 8.86 -35.52
CA ARG A 488 1.27 10.05 -34.65
C ARG A 488 0.85 9.74 -33.22
N SER A 489 0.24 8.59 -32.96
CA SER A 489 0.07 8.11 -31.60
C SER A 489 -0.10 6.60 -31.55
N LEU A 490 0.33 6.01 -30.45
CA LEU A 490 0.01 4.65 -30.03
C LEU A 490 -0.86 4.72 -28.78
N SER A 491 -1.96 3.98 -28.76
CA SER A 491 -2.74 3.67 -27.56
C SER A 491 -2.69 2.17 -27.31
N VAL A 492 -2.36 1.77 -26.10
CA VAL A 492 -2.43 0.38 -25.64
C VAL A 492 -3.52 0.31 -24.58
N ALA A 493 -4.47 -0.61 -24.75
CA ALA A 493 -5.44 -0.98 -23.73
C ALA A 493 -5.25 -2.46 -23.36
N VAL A 494 -5.25 -2.76 -22.07
CA VAL A 494 -5.11 -4.11 -21.53
C VAL A 494 -6.34 -4.44 -20.70
N GLU A 495 -7.03 -5.52 -21.04
CA GLU A 495 -8.20 -6.04 -20.35
C GLU A 495 -7.85 -7.41 -19.76
N ALA A 496 -8.08 -7.62 -18.46
CA ALA A 496 -7.77 -8.86 -17.75
C ALA A 496 -8.98 -9.33 -16.95
N LYS A 497 -9.50 -10.52 -17.30
CA LYS A 497 -10.63 -11.14 -16.59
C LYS A 497 -10.16 -11.83 -15.31
N LEU A 498 -10.94 -11.74 -14.24
CA LEU A 498 -10.68 -12.38 -12.96
C LEU A 498 -11.99 -12.88 -12.35
N LYS A 499 -11.99 -14.09 -11.76
CA LYS A 499 -13.11 -14.55 -10.94
C LYS A 499 -12.84 -14.25 -9.47
N ARG A 500 -13.72 -13.49 -8.83
CA ARG A 500 -13.68 -13.22 -7.38
C ARG A 500 -13.86 -14.51 -6.60
N LYS A 501 -13.26 -14.62 -5.41
CA LYS A 501 -13.29 -15.81 -4.56
C LYS A 501 -14.53 -15.87 -3.67
N ARG A 502 -15.05 -14.72 -3.25
CA ARG A 502 -16.22 -14.58 -2.36
C ARG A 502 -17.51 -15.06 -3.02
N ASP A 503 -17.71 -14.70 -4.29
CA ASP A 503 -18.99 -14.84 -5.00
C ASP A 503 -18.87 -15.47 -6.41
N LEU A 504 -17.65 -15.80 -6.87
CA LEU A 504 -17.36 -16.40 -8.18
C LEU A 504 -17.73 -15.54 -9.39
N GLU A 505 -18.06 -14.25 -9.18
CA GLU A 505 -18.35 -13.30 -10.27
C GLU A 505 -17.09 -13.03 -11.11
N GLU A 506 -17.26 -12.98 -12.44
CA GLU A 506 -16.18 -12.66 -13.38
C GLU A 506 -16.13 -11.15 -13.62
N ILE A 507 -15.15 -10.49 -12.99
CA ILE A 507 -14.88 -9.05 -13.14
C ILE A 507 -13.80 -8.82 -14.21
N THR A 508 -13.81 -7.63 -14.82
CA THR A 508 -12.77 -7.21 -15.78
C THR A 508 -11.95 -6.06 -15.19
N LEU A 509 -10.67 -6.31 -14.97
CA LEU A 509 -9.67 -5.30 -14.62
C LEU A 509 -9.09 -4.72 -15.92
N ASN A 510 -8.74 -3.44 -15.94
CA ASN A 510 -8.20 -2.80 -17.13
C ASN A 510 -7.16 -1.72 -16.82
N ASP A 511 -6.25 -1.49 -17.77
CA ASP A 511 -5.24 -0.42 -17.76
C ASP A 511 -5.02 0.08 -19.20
N GLN A 512 -4.66 1.35 -19.38
CA GLN A 512 -4.39 1.93 -20.69
C GLN A 512 -3.36 3.06 -20.66
N ARG A 513 -2.46 3.09 -21.65
CA ARG A 513 -1.50 4.19 -21.90
C ARG A 513 -1.61 4.65 -23.35
N ARG A 514 -1.54 5.96 -23.56
CA ARG A 514 -1.34 6.57 -24.87
C ARG A 514 -0.01 7.33 -24.89
N VAL A 515 0.71 7.25 -26.00
CA VAL A 515 1.90 8.04 -26.32
C VAL A 515 1.65 8.74 -27.66
N ASP A 516 1.80 10.07 -27.69
CA ASP A 516 1.79 10.85 -28.93
C ASP A 516 3.22 10.97 -29.46
N LEU A 517 3.41 10.85 -30.77
CA LEU A 517 4.72 10.68 -31.43
C LEU A 517 4.88 11.64 -32.60
N ASN A 518 6.11 12.10 -32.82
CA ASN A 518 6.47 13.03 -33.90
C ASN A 518 5.55 14.27 -34.01
N PRO A 519 5.12 14.92 -32.91
CA PRO A 519 4.12 15.99 -32.97
C PRO A 519 4.61 17.24 -33.72
N ALA A 520 5.91 17.56 -33.71
CA ALA A 520 6.47 18.70 -34.43
C ALA A 520 6.21 18.65 -35.94
N ARG A 521 6.14 17.44 -36.54
CA ARG A 521 5.77 17.22 -37.96
C ARG A 521 4.34 17.71 -38.31
N GLY A 522 3.60 18.31 -37.36
CA GLY A 522 2.30 18.96 -37.55
C GLY A 522 2.35 20.50 -37.64
N GLY A 523 3.53 21.11 -37.55
CA GLY A 523 3.74 22.56 -37.64
C GLY A 523 5.16 22.90 -38.10
N ASP A 524 5.59 24.13 -37.86
CA ASP A 524 6.78 24.73 -38.49
C ASP A 524 8.13 24.37 -37.81
N THR A 525 8.15 23.43 -36.86
CA THR A 525 9.38 23.05 -36.15
C THR A 525 10.15 21.97 -36.92
N LEU A 526 11.33 22.33 -37.41
CA LEU A 526 12.18 21.49 -38.27
C LEU A 526 13.43 20.94 -37.55
N SER A 527 13.67 21.30 -36.30
CA SER A 527 14.85 20.92 -35.54
C SER A 527 14.58 20.86 -34.03
N GLN A 528 15.35 20.05 -33.31
CA GLN A 528 15.22 19.82 -31.86
C GLN A 528 16.60 19.82 -31.18
N VAL A 529 16.62 20.22 -29.89
CA VAL A 529 17.77 20.03 -29.00
C VAL A 529 17.62 18.69 -28.27
N PHE A 530 18.63 17.84 -28.35
CA PHE A 530 18.71 16.55 -27.66
C PHE A 530 19.82 16.58 -26.60
N LEU A 531 19.67 15.75 -25.56
CA LEU A 531 20.66 15.59 -24.49
C LEU A 531 21.33 14.22 -24.59
N VAL A 532 22.65 14.19 -24.78
CA VAL A 532 23.46 12.98 -24.88
C VAL A 532 24.39 12.89 -23.68
N PRO A 533 24.30 11.84 -22.84
CA PRO A 533 25.31 11.54 -21.83
C PRO A 533 26.36 10.59 -22.43
N ALA A 534 27.63 10.77 -22.11
CA ALA A 534 28.72 9.89 -22.51
C ALA A 534 29.79 9.82 -21.41
N ALA A 535 30.67 8.83 -21.49
CA ALA A 535 31.68 8.53 -20.45
C ALA A 535 32.66 9.69 -20.15
N ASP A 536 32.84 10.62 -21.08
CA ASP A 536 33.69 11.81 -20.95
C ASP A 536 32.89 13.10 -20.65
N GLY A 537 31.55 13.04 -20.66
CA GLY A 537 30.68 14.16 -20.31
C GLY A 537 29.39 14.25 -21.13
N TRP A 538 28.51 15.14 -20.68
CA TRP A 538 27.25 15.48 -21.33
C TRP A 538 27.46 16.39 -22.52
N ARG A 539 26.56 16.27 -23.50
CA ARG A 539 26.49 17.06 -24.72
C ARG A 539 25.05 17.45 -25.04
N LEU A 540 24.87 18.61 -25.66
CA LEU A 540 23.68 18.91 -26.44
C LEU A 540 23.96 18.60 -27.90
N GLU A 541 23.01 18.01 -28.60
CA GLU A 541 22.99 17.95 -30.07
C GLU A 541 21.80 18.75 -30.58
N VAL A 542 21.98 19.61 -31.59
CA VAL A 542 20.86 20.21 -32.33
C VAL A 542 20.78 19.53 -33.69
N ARG A 543 19.68 18.82 -33.94
CA ARG A 543 19.46 18.01 -35.14
C ARG A 543 18.23 18.50 -35.90
N GLY A 544 18.28 18.45 -37.23
CA GLY A 544 17.12 18.64 -38.10
C GLY A 544 16.26 17.38 -38.28
N LEU A 545 15.19 17.47 -39.06
CA LEU A 545 14.23 16.38 -39.32
C LEU A 545 14.85 15.09 -39.86
N SER A 546 16.01 15.17 -40.53
CA SER A 546 16.75 14.03 -41.08
C SER A 546 17.99 13.66 -40.25
N GLY A 547 18.09 14.16 -39.02
CA GLY A 547 19.27 14.01 -38.17
C GLY A 547 20.46 14.87 -38.60
N GLU A 548 20.28 15.81 -39.53
CA GLU A 548 21.35 16.68 -40.00
C GLU A 548 21.88 17.59 -38.88
N PRO A 549 23.20 17.81 -38.79
CA PRO A 549 23.80 18.69 -37.77
C PRO A 549 23.42 20.16 -38.01
N MET A 550 22.88 20.82 -36.98
CA MET A 550 22.56 22.24 -37.03
C MET A 550 23.70 23.07 -36.43
N SER A 551 24.63 23.52 -37.27
CA SER A 551 25.82 24.27 -36.86
C SER A 551 25.56 25.74 -36.52
N ALA A 552 26.36 26.32 -35.62
CA ALA A 552 26.32 27.74 -35.22
C ALA A 552 24.94 28.23 -34.69
N VAL A 553 24.13 27.32 -34.12
CA VAL A 553 22.87 27.66 -33.45
C VAL A 553 23.21 28.24 -32.07
N PRO A 554 22.80 29.48 -31.74
CA PRO A 554 23.00 30.03 -30.40
C PRO A 554 22.02 29.41 -29.40
N LEU A 555 22.53 29.01 -28.24
CA LEU A 555 21.76 28.37 -27.16
C LEU A 555 22.01 29.10 -25.83
N SER A 556 20.93 29.43 -25.15
CA SER A 556 20.91 29.93 -23.77
C SER A 556 20.58 28.79 -22.82
N LEU A 557 21.50 28.43 -21.94
CA LEU A 557 21.39 27.36 -20.97
C LEU A 557 21.16 27.93 -19.57
N GLU A 558 20.34 27.24 -18.76
CA GLU A 558 20.26 27.43 -17.31
C GLU A 558 20.52 26.11 -16.60
N LEU A 559 21.53 26.10 -15.72
CA LEU A 559 21.91 24.95 -14.93
C LEU A 559 21.51 25.15 -13.47
N ASN A 560 20.84 24.16 -12.89
CA ASN A 560 20.37 24.20 -11.50
C ASN A 560 21.11 23.17 -10.65
N HIS A 561 21.46 23.55 -9.43
CA HIS A 561 22.04 22.68 -8.40
C HIS A 561 21.04 22.58 -7.23
N PRO A 562 20.75 21.37 -6.70
CA PRO A 562 19.64 21.18 -5.76
C PRO A 562 19.80 21.99 -4.46
N GLY A 563 21.04 22.23 -4.02
CA GLY A 563 21.34 23.05 -2.84
C GLY A 563 21.32 24.58 -3.04
N PHE A 564 20.92 25.11 -4.20
CA PHE A 564 20.93 26.57 -4.44
C PHE A 564 19.67 27.08 -5.18
N ASN A 565 19.05 28.13 -4.61
CA ASN A 565 17.91 28.84 -5.23
C ASN A 565 18.33 29.81 -6.37
N ARG A 566 19.49 29.58 -7.00
CA ARG A 566 20.02 30.38 -8.12
C ARG A 566 20.52 29.44 -9.21
N SER A 567 20.02 29.63 -10.43
CA SER A 567 20.55 28.99 -11.62
C SER A 567 21.88 29.62 -12.05
N VAL A 568 22.66 28.88 -12.83
CA VAL A 568 23.84 29.36 -13.56
C VAL A 568 23.46 29.47 -15.03
N SER A 569 23.37 30.69 -15.55
CA SER A 569 23.07 30.94 -16.96
C SER A 569 24.35 30.93 -17.81
N ILE A 570 24.34 30.21 -18.93
CA ILE A 570 25.47 30.09 -19.87
C ILE A 570 24.96 30.35 -21.29
N GLN A 571 25.74 31.08 -22.10
CA GLN A 571 25.50 31.18 -23.54
C GLN A 571 26.51 30.29 -24.28
N ALA A 572 26.02 29.49 -25.22
CA ALA A 572 26.83 28.60 -26.05
C ALA A 572 26.37 28.69 -27.51
N SER A 573 27.11 28.06 -28.43
CA SER A 573 26.66 27.83 -29.79
C SER A 573 27.18 26.49 -30.30
N THR A 574 26.41 25.82 -31.17
CA THR A 574 26.81 24.52 -31.72
C THR A 574 28.00 24.61 -32.65
N ASP A 575 28.87 23.60 -32.60
CA ASP A 575 29.97 23.41 -33.55
C ASP A 575 29.48 22.92 -34.93
N ALA A 576 30.42 22.53 -35.80
CA ALA A 576 30.12 22.05 -37.15
C ALA A 576 29.32 20.72 -37.18
N ASP A 577 29.42 19.91 -36.13
CA ASP A 577 28.71 18.63 -35.97
C ASP A 577 27.35 18.79 -35.27
N GLY A 578 26.95 20.04 -34.96
CA GLY A 578 25.71 20.39 -34.28
C GLY A 578 25.78 20.21 -32.76
N VAL A 579 26.97 20.12 -32.17
CA VAL A 579 27.19 19.72 -30.78
C VAL A 579 27.57 20.91 -29.88
N VAL A 580 27.16 20.86 -28.62
CA VAL A 580 27.76 21.65 -27.52
C VAL A 580 28.23 20.68 -26.43
N VAL A 581 29.52 20.67 -26.13
CA VAL A 581 30.09 19.86 -25.03
C VAL A 581 29.90 20.59 -23.71
N LEU A 582 29.28 19.93 -22.73
CA LEU A 582 28.96 20.49 -21.40
C LEU A 582 29.88 19.99 -20.28
N GLY A 583 30.69 18.95 -20.54
CA GLY A 583 31.47 18.27 -19.50
C GLY A 583 30.60 17.46 -18.53
N PRO A 584 31.07 17.14 -17.31
CA PRO A 584 30.46 16.11 -16.48
C PRO A 584 29.13 16.51 -15.77
N LEU A 585 28.75 17.79 -15.76
CA LEU A 585 27.56 18.33 -15.08
C LEU A 585 27.40 17.88 -13.59
N THR A 586 28.51 17.59 -12.90
CA THR A 586 28.52 17.02 -11.56
C THR A 586 27.68 17.82 -10.55
N ALA A 587 26.89 17.12 -9.73
CA ALA A 587 25.99 17.65 -8.71
C ALA A 587 24.84 18.56 -9.21
N LEU A 588 24.67 18.78 -10.53
CA LEU A 588 23.53 19.53 -11.07
C LEU A 588 22.27 18.64 -11.08
N SER A 589 21.10 19.25 -10.82
CA SER A 589 19.81 18.57 -10.78
C SER A 589 18.97 18.76 -12.05
N ARG A 590 19.11 19.89 -12.76
CA ARG A 590 18.28 20.20 -13.94
C ARG A 590 19.02 21.10 -14.93
N ILE A 591 18.83 20.84 -16.22
CA ILE A 591 19.23 21.70 -17.34
C ILE A 591 17.99 22.19 -18.10
N THR A 592 17.91 23.49 -18.29
CA THR A 592 17.00 24.15 -19.23
C THR A 592 17.83 24.71 -20.39
N VAL A 593 17.33 24.63 -21.62
CA VAL A 593 17.96 25.22 -22.81
C VAL A 593 16.87 25.91 -23.64
N ALA A 594 17.18 27.10 -24.15
CA ALA A 594 16.38 27.83 -25.12
C ALA A 594 17.24 28.28 -26.31
N GLY A 595 16.65 28.34 -27.51
CA GLY A 595 17.31 28.76 -28.74
C GLY A 595 16.34 29.40 -29.75
N PRO A 596 16.81 29.73 -30.97
CA PRO A 596 15.96 30.27 -32.03
C PRO A 596 14.91 29.26 -32.50
N GLY A 597 13.86 29.73 -33.19
CA GLY A 597 12.86 28.84 -33.79
C GLY A 597 12.07 27.99 -32.79
N ASN A 598 11.82 28.51 -31.59
CA ASN A 598 11.20 27.80 -30.45
C ASN A 598 12.01 26.61 -29.89
N LEU A 599 13.27 26.40 -30.31
CA LEU A 599 14.14 25.36 -29.75
C LEU A 599 14.16 25.43 -28.22
N ARG A 600 13.75 24.33 -27.58
CA ARG A 600 13.71 24.21 -26.11
C ARG A 600 14.02 22.80 -25.65
N LEU A 601 14.73 22.71 -24.54
CA LEU A 601 14.97 21.48 -23.78
C LEU A 601 14.77 21.79 -22.30
N ASP A 602 14.14 20.87 -21.58
CA ASP A 602 14.04 20.91 -20.12
C ASP A 602 14.17 19.47 -19.63
N ARG A 603 15.20 19.19 -18.82
CA ARG A 603 15.56 17.84 -18.36
C ARG A 603 16.09 17.88 -16.94
N VAL A 604 15.58 16.97 -16.11
CA VAL A 604 16.24 16.58 -14.86
C VAL A 604 17.50 15.77 -15.22
N LEU A 605 18.59 15.98 -14.49
CA LEU A 605 19.91 15.38 -14.72
C LEU A 605 20.17 14.12 -13.85
N THR A 606 19.16 13.63 -13.14
CA THR A 606 19.19 12.34 -12.43
C THR A 606 19.04 11.20 -13.43
N GLY A 607 20.03 10.32 -13.51
CA GLY A 607 20.02 9.13 -14.38
C GLY A 607 19.73 7.83 -13.66
N ALA A 608 19.54 7.89 -12.34
CA ALA A 608 19.28 6.74 -11.49
C ALA A 608 18.04 6.97 -10.61
N GLU A 609 17.20 5.95 -10.51
CA GLU A 609 15.91 5.97 -9.82
C GLU A 609 15.85 4.78 -8.86
N VAL A 610 15.19 4.94 -7.71
CA VAL A 610 15.07 3.85 -6.73
C VAL A 610 13.74 3.90 -5.98
N VAL A 611 13.09 2.73 -5.93
CA VAL A 611 11.92 2.45 -5.12
C VAL A 611 12.39 1.79 -3.83
N TRP A 612 12.31 2.53 -2.74
CA TRP A 612 12.52 2.01 -1.39
C TRP A 612 11.18 1.84 -0.66
N PRO A 613 11.08 0.95 0.34
CA PRO A 613 9.95 0.93 1.26
C PRO A 613 9.90 2.20 2.10
N GLU A 614 8.70 2.72 2.39
CA GLU A 614 8.53 3.90 3.25
C GLU A 614 8.75 3.61 4.74
N LEU A 615 8.54 2.35 5.15
CA LEU A 615 8.65 1.88 6.53
C LEU A 615 9.27 0.48 6.59
N LEU A 616 10.30 0.33 7.43
CA LEU A 616 10.86 -0.96 7.84
C LEU A 616 10.64 -1.17 9.35
N HIS A 617 10.20 -2.38 9.72
CA HIS A 617 10.24 -2.89 11.09
C HIS A 617 11.42 -3.84 11.24
N LEU A 618 12.29 -3.52 12.19
CA LEU A 618 13.59 -4.15 12.39
C LEU A 618 13.75 -4.64 13.83
N LYS A 619 14.42 -5.77 14.01
CA LYS A 619 14.93 -6.16 15.34
C LYS A 619 16.22 -5.40 15.64
N ALA A 620 16.42 -5.00 16.90
CA ALA A 620 17.67 -4.37 17.35
C ALA A 620 18.90 -5.21 16.94
N GLY A 621 19.88 -4.56 16.31
CA GLY A 621 21.06 -5.20 15.74
C GLY A 621 20.91 -5.77 14.31
N GLU A 622 19.73 -5.71 13.68
CA GLU A 622 19.60 -6.02 12.25
C GLU A 622 20.30 -4.98 11.36
N ILE A 623 20.85 -5.45 10.25
CA ILE A 623 21.53 -4.63 9.24
C ILE A 623 20.56 -4.33 8.10
N VAL A 624 20.37 -3.05 7.79
CA VAL A 624 19.67 -2.60 6.58
C VAL A 624 20.67 -2.50 5.44
N SER A 625 20.31 -3.00 4.25
CA SER A 625 21.08 -2.85 2.99
C SER A 625 20.13 -2.50 1.85
N LEU A 626 20.24 -1.28 1.31
CA LEU A 626 19.39 -0.76 0.24
C LEU A 626 20.26 -0.40 -0.98
N PRO A 627 19.80 -0.60 -2.23
CA PRO A 627 20.50 -0.07 -3.40
C PRO A 627 20.63 1.44 -3.31
N TYR A 628 21.84 1.96 -3.51
CA TYR A 628 22.10 3.39 -3.65
C TYR A 628 22.38 3.72 -5.13
N PRO A 629 21.70 4.73 -5.72
CA PRO A 629 21.94 5.14 -7.10
C PRO A 629 23.39 5.59 -7.32
N GLN A 630 24.11 4.92 -8.24
CA GLN A 630 25.54 5.16 -8.50
C GLN A 630 25.86 6.04 -9.72
N ASP A 631 24.92 6.82 -10.26
CA ASP A 631 25.18 7.69 -11.43
C ASP A 631 26.04 8.93 -11.08
N ARG A 632 26.39 9.12 -9.80
CA ARG A 632 27.06 10.29 -9.23
C ARG A 632 28.18 9.89 -8.28
N HIS A 633 29.05 10.86 -7.95
CA HIS A 633 30.11 10.65 -6.97
C HIS A 633 29.52 10.54 -5.57
N VAL A 634 29.81 9.44 -4.87
CA VAL A 634 29.25 9.11 -3.55
C VAL A 634 29.67 10.14 -2.50
N ASP A 635 28.75 11.03 -2.08
CA ASP A 635 28.95 11.90 -0.91
C ASP A 635 27.97 11.52 0.21
N LEU A 636 28.48 11.00 1.33
CA LEU A 636 27.67 10.64 2.50
C LEU A 636 26.85 11.82 3.07
N ARG A 637 27.20 13.08 2.77
CA ARG A 637 26.39 14.27 3.12
C ARG A 637 25.03 14.30 2.43
N GLN A 638 24.84 13.54 1.36
CA GLN A 638 23.60 13.41 0.62
C GLN A 638 22.59 12.48 1.32
N VAL A 639 23.02 11.78 2.38
CA VAL A 639 22.17 10.96 3.23
C VAL A 639 22.20 11.51 4.66
N SER A 640 21.08 11.41 5.37
CA SER A 640 21.05 11.64 6.82
C SER A 640 20.16 10.61 7.50
N LEU A 641 20.56 10.17 8.70
CA LEU A 641 19.79 9.25 9.52
C LEU A 641 19.54 9.90 10.88
N PHE A 642 18.31 10.33 11.14
CA PHE A 642 17.94 10.94 12.42
C PHE A 642 17.18 9.95 13.29
N ARG A 643 17.59 9.74 14.54
CA ARG A 643 16.72 9.10 15.54
C ARG A 643 15.67 10.11 15.96
N GLN A 644 14.38 9.76 15.93
CA GLN A 644 13.25 10.67 16.14
C GLN A 644 12.14 10.06 17.01
N ARG A 645 11.18 10.90 17.41
CA ARG A 645 9.86 10.48 17.93
C ARG A 645 8.80 11.35 17.26
N GLY A 646 7.93 10.76 16.45
CA GLY A 646 7.14 11.54 15.49
C GLY A 646 8.07 12.41 14.63
N GLU A 647 7.80 13.70 14.53
CA GLU A 647 8.65 14.67 13.81
C GLU A 647 9.83 15.21 14.66
N THR A 648 9.93 14.85 15.94
CA THR A 648 10.94 15.42 16.84
C THR A 648 12.26 14.66 16.77
N ILE A 649 13.27 15.30 16.18
CA ILE A 649 14.64 14.78 16.09
C ILE A 649 15.28 14.69 17.48
N LEU A 650 15.64 13.47 17.88
CA LEU A 650 16.32 13.15 19.13
C LEU A 650 17.85 13.23 18.95
N ALA A 651 18.39 12.61 17.89
CA ALA A 651 19.83 12.55 17.62
C ALA A 651 20.13 12.44 16.12
N ASP A 652 21.29 12.94 15.70
CA ASP A 652 21.88 12.62 14.40
C ASP A 652 22.66 11.30 14.54
N CYS A 653 22.28 10.32 13.74
CA CYS A 653 22.85 8.97 13.70
C CYS A 653 23.45 8.67 12.32
N SER A 654 23.71 9.69 11.49
CA SER A 654 24.25 9.53 10.12
C SER A 654 25.61 8.83 10.08
N ALA A 655 26.36 8.83 11.19
CA ALA A 655 27.59 8.04 11.36
C ALA A 655 27.38 6.51 11.37
N LEU A 656 26.14 6.01 11.52
CA LEU A 656 25.79 4.59 11.36
C LEU A 656 25.57 4.19 9.90
N VAL A 657 25.51 5.16 8.98
CA VAL A 657 25.30 4.94 7.54
C VAL A 657 26.65 4.80 6.84
N THR A 658 26.78 3.76 6.02
CA THR A 658 27.92 3.55 5.13
C THR A 658 27.45 3.35 3.70
N LEU A 659 28.16 3.95 2.74
CA LEU A 659 27.93 3.77 1.31
C LEU A 659 29.12 3.02 0.73
N LYS A 660 28.89 1.78 0.27
CA LYS A 660 29.95 0.91 -0.27
C LYS A 660 29.35 -0.11 -1.22
N ASP A 661 30.09 -0.49 -2.26
CA ASP A 661 29.75 -1.62 -3.16
C ASP A 661 28.29 -1.59 -3.67
N GLY A 662 27.76 -0.41 -4.00
CA GLY A 662 26.40 -0.21 -4.51
C GLY A 662 25.27 -0.23 -3.49
N GLU A 663 25.56 -0.41 -2.20
CA GLU A 663 24.57 -0.43 -1.12
C GLU A 663 24.77 0.68 -0.07
N LEU A 664 23.65 1.28 0.32
CA LEU A 664 23.48 2.06 1.54
C LEU A 664 23.21 1.06 2.67
N ARG A 665 24.20 0.91 3.55
CA ARG A 665 24.19 -0.02 4.67
C ARG A 665 24.09 0.73 5.99
N ILE A 666 23.19 0.30 6.86
CA ILE A 666 22.99 0.85 8.21
C ILE A 666 23.14 -0.29 9.23
N GLU A 667 23.96 -0.08 10.25
CA GLU A 667 24.35 -1.10 11.23
C GLU A 667 24.52 -0.46 12.62
N GLY A 668 24.29 -1.23 13.69
CA GLY A 668 24.44 -0.73 15.07
C GLY A 668 23.29 0.16 15.58
N MET A 669 22.09 0.10 14.98
CA MET A 669 20.93 0.85 15.46
C MET A 669 20.40 0.29 16.81
N GLU A 670 20.34 1.15 17.81
CA GLU A 670 19.63 0.92 19.08
C GLU A 670 18.09 0.88 18.87
N PRO A 671 17.29 0.31 19.79
CA PRO A 671 15.84 0.46 19.78
C PRO A 671 15.38 1.92 19.69
N GLY A 672 14.34 2.17 18.89
CA GLY A 672 13.81 3.52 18.63
C GLY A 672 13.27 3.68 17.21
N GLN A 673 12.73 4.86 16.90
CA GLN A 673 12.33 5.22 15.54
C GLN A 673 13.41 6.08 14.90
N TYR A 674 13.70 5.84 13.61
CA TYR A 674 14.64 6.62 12.84
C TYR A 674 14.01 7.08 11.52
N GLN A 675 14.58 8.14 10.96
CA GLN A 675 14.27 8.66 9.63
C GLN A 675 15.55 8.67 8.82
N LEU A 676 15.63 7.77 7.84
CA LEU A 676 16.57 7.92 6.73
C LEU A 676 15.99 8.98 5.78
N VAL A 677 16.83 9.91 5.34
CA VAL A 677 16.54 10.92 4.33
C VAL A 677 17.65 10.87 3.28
N SER A 678 17.26 10.82 2.00
CA SER A 678 18.16 10.91 0.86
C SER A 678 17.88 12.22 0.12
N HIS A 679 18.81 13.16 0.22
CA HIS A 679 18.63 14.56 -0.22
C HIS A 679 18.72 14.73 -1.75
N GLU A 680 19.24 13.74 -2.48
CA GLU A 680 19.30 13.79 -3.96
C GLU A 680 17.96 13.53 -4.64
N ASN A 681 17.08 12.75 -4.01
CA ASN A 681 15.81 12.28 -4.58
C ASN A 681 14.60 12.52 -3.65
N ASP A 682 14.78 13.29 -2.55
CA ASP A 682 13.82 13.54 -1.46
C ASP A 682 13.07 12.28 -0.96
N ARG A 683 13.71 11.10 -1.08
CA ARG A 683 13.14 9.85 -0.56
C ARG A 683 13.40 9.75 0.94
N ARG A 684 12.39 9.29 1.68
CA ARG A 684 12.38 9.20 3.14
C ARG A 684 11.92 7.82 3.58
N ILE A 685 12.68 7.16 4.45
CA ILE A 685 12.33 5.85 5.03
C ILE A 685 12.27 5.95 6.55
N ARG A 686 11.16 5.54 7.14
CA ARG A 686 11.07 5.32 8.58
C ARG A 686 11.64 3.94 8.92
N LEU A 687 12.59 3.89 9.85
CA LEU A 687 13.13 2.65 10.39
C LEU A 687 12.68 2.53 11.84
N ASP A 688 11.70 1.69 12.10
CA ASP A 688 11.24 1.40 13.45
C ASP A 688 12.02 0.17 13.94
N VAL A 689 12.85 0.35 14.99
CA VAL A 689 13.72 -0.69 15.58
C VAL A 689 13.19 -1.11 16.96
N ALA A 690 12.91 -2.40 17.14
CA ALA A 690 12.37 -2.97 18.39
C ALA A 690 13.40 -3.80 19.18
N GLU A 691 13.37 -3.68 20.51
CA GLU A 691 13.85 -4.73 21.41
C GLU A 691 12.76 -5.82 21.50
N ALA A 692 12.86 -6.84 20.64
CA ALA A 692 11.81 -7.83 20.45
C ALA A 692 12.36 -9.23 20.08
N GLU A 693 11.56 -10.27 20.34
CA GLU A 693 11.80 -11.60 19.78
C GLU A 693 11.08 -11.76 18.43
N ALA A 694 11.62 -12.58 17.53
CA ALA A 694 11.04 -12.78 16.21
C ALA A 694 10.27 -14.11 16.19
N GLY A 695 8.96 -14.03 15.93
CA GLY A 695 8.05 -15.18 15.95
C GLY A 695 6.96 -15.05 14.88
N SER A 696 6.75 -16.12 14.10
CA SER A 696 5.65 -16.22 13.13
C SER A 696 5.52 -15.04 12.12
N GLY A 697 6.63 -14.39 11.76
CA GLY A 697 6.65 -13.22 10.86
C GLY A 697 6.44 -11.86 11.54
N TYR A 698 6.41 -11.82 12.87
CA TYR A 698 6.27 -10.61 13.68
C TYR A 698 7.44 -10.47 14.66
N LEU A 699 7.71 -9.22 15.02
CA LEU A 699 8.54 -8.82 16.15
C LEU A 699 7.61 -8.62 17.36
N LEU A 700 7.86 -9.41 18.40
CA LEU A 700 7.10 -9.47 19.64
C LEU A 700 7.82 -8.61 20.69
N GLY A 701 7.41 -7.34 20.81
CA GLY A 701 7.87 -6.42 21.86
C GLY A 701 7.04 -6.54 23.14
N LYS A 702 7.27 -5.66 24.14
CA LYS A 702 6.49 -5.73 25.40
C LYS A 702 5.05 -5.25 25.18
N THR A 703 4.89 -4.02 24.70
CA THR A 703 3.56 -3.38 24.52
C THR A 703 3.06 -3.41 23.07
N SER A 704 3.70 -4.17 22.18
CA SER A 704 3.37 -4.12 20.74
C SER A 704 3.83 -5.31 19.92
N ARG A 705 3.24 -5.47 18.72
CA ARG A 705 3.52 -6.51 17.72
C ARG A 705 3.73 -5.85 16.35
N TRP A 706 4.90 -6.03 15.74
CA TRP A 706 5.28 -5.32 14.51
C TRP A 706 5.55 -6.35 13.41
N GLN A 707 4.89 -6.27 12.25
CA GLN A 707 5.11 -7.19 11.14
C GLN A 707 6.55 -7.05 10.62
N GLN A 708 7.35 -8.12 10.65
CA GLN A 708 8.77 -8.07 10.30
C GLN A 708 8.94 -7.80 8.80
N THR A 709 9.86 -6.89 8.46
CA THR A 709 10.12 -6.50 7.06
C THR A 709 11.41 -7.08 6.49
N GLY A 710 11.47 -7.20 5.17
CA GLY A 710 12.72 -7.47 4.46
C GLY A 710 13.64 -6.26 4.52
N ASN A 711 14.75 -6.38 5.24
CA ASN A 711 15.73 -5.32 5.47
C ASN A 711 16.86 -5.25 4.41
N ARG A 712 16.76 -6.06 3.34
CA ARG A 712 17.74 -6.15 2.26
C ARG A 712 17.05 -6.15 0.91
N LEU A 713 17.53 -5.30 0.00
CA LEU A 713 17.04 -5.21 -1.38
C LEU A 713 18.18 -5.46 -2.38
N PRO A 714 17.91 -6.06 -3.55
CA PRO A 714 18.90 -6.24 -4.59
C PRO A 714 19.58 -4.94 -5.01
N SER A 715 20.90 -5.00 -5.21
CA SER A 715 21.73 -3.87 -5.62
C SER A 715 22.83 -4.31 -6.59
N VAL A 716 23.37 -3.40 -7.41
CA VAL A 716 24.52 -3.69 -8.27
C VAL A 716 25.80 -3.27 -7.56
N ALA A 717 26.69 -4.23 -7.31
CA ALA A 717 27.98 -3.99 -6.68
C ALA A 717 29.13 -3.74 -7.68
N GLU A 718 28.95 -4.13 -8.94
CA GLU A 718 29.95 -3.94 -10.00
C GLU A 718 29.31 -4.00 -11.39
N VAL A 719 29.78 -3.14 -12.30
CA VAL A 719 29.48 -3.18 -13.73
C VAL A 719 30.78 -3.15 -14.52
N SER A 720 30.88 -4.01 -15.53
CA SER A 720 32.00 -4.00 -16.47
C SER A 720 31.52 -4.35 -17.88
N GLU A 721 31.92 -3.56 -18.88
CA GLU A 721 31.72 -3.86 -20.30
C GLU A 721 33.08 -4.28 -20.90
N LYS A 722 33.12 -5.43 -21.57
CA LYS A 722 34.29 -5.95 -22.29
C LYS A 722 33.86 -6.68 -23.55
N GLU A 723 34.49 -6.42 -24.68
CA GLU A 723 34.31 -7.18 -25.93
C GLU A 723 32.82 -7.32 -26.34
N GLY A 724 32.05 -6.23 -26.22
CA GLY A 724 30.61 -6.22 -26.51
C GLY A 724 29.74 -6.96 -25.49
N THR A 725 30.28 -7.36 -24.35
CA THR A 725 29.55 -8.06 -23.28
C THR A 725 29.50 -7.22 -22.01
N LEU A 726 28.29 -6.98 -21.51
CA LEU A 726 28.03 -6.35 -20.22
C LEU A 726 27.97 -7.42 -19.13
N ARG A 727 28.83 -7.33 -18.12
CA ARG A 727 28.80 -8.17 -16.92
C ARG A 727 28.45 -7.31 -15.69
N LEU A 728 27.42 -7.76 -14.99
CA LEU A 728 26.90 -7.16 -13.75
C LEU A 728 27.13 -8.13 -12.59
N ARG A 729 27.49 -7.62 -11.42
CA ARG A 729 27.54 -8.39 -10.16
C ARG A 729 26.55 -7.80 -9.17
N LEU A 730 25.50 -8.56 -8.86
CA LEU A 730 24.45 -8.16 -7.93
C LEU A 730 24.77 -8.59 -6.49
N ARG A 731 24.11 -7.93 -5.52
CA ARG A 731 24.02 -8.34 -4.11
C ARG A 731 22.57 -8.49 -3.69
N ASN A 732 22.35 -9.12 -2.53
CA ASN A 732 21.04 -9.27 -1.88
C ASN A 732 19.96 -9.88 -2.81
N VAL A 733 20.38 -10.72 -3.76
CA VAL A 733 19.55 -11.33 -4.81
C VAL A 733 18.48 -12.26 -4.21
N THR A 734 17.25 -12.14 -4.72
CA THR A 734 16.13 -13.04 -4.42
C THR A 734 15.83 -13.93 -5.64
N THR A 735 15.01 -14.97 -5.46
CA THR A 735 14.50 -15.78 -6.59
C THR A 735 13.64 -14.97 -7.58
N GLY A 736 13.10 -13.83 -7.13
CA GLY A 736 12.35 -12.89 -7.94
C GLY A 736 13.18 -11.85 -8.67
N THR A 737 14.47 -11.71 -8.36
CA THR A 737 15.30 -10.66 -8.94
C THR A 737 15.49 -10.87 -10.44
N ARG A 738 15.32 -9.80 -11.22
CA ARG A 738 15.59 -9.73 -12.67
C ARG A 738 16.41 -8.50 -12.99
N VAL A 739 17.01 -8.49 -14.17
CA VAL A 739 17.60 -7.28 -14.76
C VAL A 739 16.98 -7.01 -16.13
N ALA A 740 16.63 -5.75 -16.35
CA ALA A 740 16.42 -5.18 -17.67
C ALA A 740 17.59 -4.23 -18.01
N VAL A 741 17.96 -4.14 -19.28
CA VAL A 741 18.95 -3.18 -19.78
C VAL A 741 18.41 -2.54 -21.05
N ARG A 742 18.33 -1.21 -21.03
CA ARG A 742 18.03 -0.38 -22.20
C ARG A 742 19.33 0.19 -22.76
N VAL A 743 19.54 0.01 -24.06
CA VAL A 743 20.66 0.56 -24.84
C VAL A 743 20.11 1.75 -25.63
N ALA A 744 20.60 2.98 -25.40
CA ALA A 744 20.03 4.20 -25.97
C ALA A 744 21.07 5.32 -26.19
N ARG A 745 20.69 6.40 -26.90
CA ARG A 745 21.57 7.57 -27.15
C ARG A 745 21.13 8.83 -26.41
N TYR A 746 19.83 9.10 -26.37
CA TYR A 746 19.29 10.37 -25.87
C TYR A 746 18.55 10.20 -24.54
N VAL A 747 18.57 11.24 -23.68
CA VAL A 747 17.76 11.27 -22.44
C VAL A 747 16.34 11.76 -22.73
N ASP A 748 15.38 10.86 -22.50
CA ASP A 748 13.96 11.06 -22.76
C ASP A 748 13.11 10.64 -21.54
N PRO A 749 12.27 11.54 -20.98
CA PRO A 749 11.44 11.24 -19.81
C PRO A 749 10.25 10.30 -20.07
N GLU A 750 9.77 10.13 -21.32
CA GLU A 750 8.73 9.13 -21.64
C GLU A 750 9.22 7.68 -21.43
N SER A 751 10.56 7.52 -21.35
CA SER A 751 11.27 6.25 -21.33
C SER A 751 11.63 5.73 -19.95
N ALA A 752 11.09 6.31 -18.86
CA ALA A 752 11.24 5.74 -17.52
C ALA A 752 10.60 4.34 -17.44
N PHE A 753 11.25 3.41 -16.71
CA PHE A 753 10.73 2.05 -16.58
C PHE A 753 9.66 1.99 -15.47
N PRO A 754 8.49 1.37 -15.68
CA PRO A 754 7.37 1.49 -14.75
C PRO A 754 7.68 0.88 -13.37
N GLU A 755 7.66 1.71 -12.32
CA GLU A 755 7.96 1.32 -10.93
C GLU A 755 7.01 0.24 -10.37
N GLY A 756 5.74 0.21 -10.81
CA GLY A 756 4.66 -0.61 -10.22
C GLY A 756 4.04 0.07 -9.00
N TYR A 757 3.30 -0.67 -8.17
CA TYR A 757 2.71 -0.12 -6.93
C TYR A 757 3.67 -0.17 -5.71
N GLY A 758 4.97 -0.41 -5.91
CA GLY A 758 5.98 -0.38 -4.84
C GLY A 758 5.74 -1.34 -3.67
N PHE A 759 6.16 -0.94 -2.47
CA PHE A 759 6.08 -1.74 -1.23
C PHE A 759 4.77 -1.52 -0.47
N THR A 760 4.31 -2.55 0.25
CA THR A 760 3.24 -2.41 1.25
C THR A 760 3.80 -1.92 2.58
N SER A 761 3.17 -0.92 3.20
CA SER A 761 3.46 -0.52 4.58
C SER A 761 3.17 -1.68 5.54
N PRO A 762 4.12 -2.09 6.41
CA PRO A 762 3.93 -3.19 7.34
C PRO A 762 3.03 -2.79 8.52
N VAL A 763 2.25 -3.75 9.05
CA VAL A 763 1.32 -3.51 10.16
C VAL A 763 2.08 -3.42 11.50
N LYS A 764 1.76 -2.41 12.30
CA LYS A 764 2.22 -2.24 13.69
C LYS A 764 1.00 -2.14 14.61
N ARG A 765 0.96 -2.93 15.68
CA ARG A 765 -0.16 -2.94 16.64
C ARG A 765 0.32 -2.67 18.07
N GLY A 766 -0.28 -1.68 18.73
CA GLY A 766 -0.17 -1.46 20.18
C GLY A 766 -1.04 -2.45 20.94
N MET A 767 -0.51 -3.02 22.02
CA MET A 767 -1.03 -4.17 22.75
C MET A 767 -0.85 -3.93 24.25
N LEU A 768 -1.96 -3.64 24.92
CA LEU A 768 -2.04 -3.51 26.37
C LEU A 768 -2.95 -4.61 26.90
N PRO A 769 -2.58 -5.32 27.99
CA PRO A 769 -3.47 -6.28 28.62
C PRO A 769 -4.69 -5.55 29.22
N PRO A 770 -5.85 -6.23 29.33
CA PRO A 770 -6.99 -5.67 30.05
C PRO A 770 -6.64 -5.56 31.54
N TYR A 771 -6.55 -4.34 32.06
CA TYR A 771 -6.22 -4.12 33.47
C TYR A 771 -7.43 -4.30 34.38
N ALA A 772 -7.18 -4.84 35.57
CA ALA A 772 -8.12 -4.92 36.67
C ALA A 772 -8.61 -3.52 37.07
N GLN A 773 -9.89 -3.42 37.42
CA GLN A 773 -10.57 -2.17 37.76
C GLN A 773 -11.17 -2.26 39.16
N TYR A 774 -11.11 -1.18 39.93
CA TYR A 774 -11.51 -1.14 41.35
C TYR A 774 -12.45 0.04 41.63
N ALA A 775 -13.69 -0.26 42.03
CA ALA A 775 -14.66 0.72 42.50
C ALA A 775 -14.81 0.61 44.03
N ASN A 776 -14.66 1.74 44.70
CA ASN A 776 -14.75 1.87 46.15
C ASN A 776 -16.08 2.53 46.57
N GLY A 777 -16.66 2.10 47.68
CA GLY A 777 -17.55 2.92 48.49
C GLY A 777 -18.98 3.15 47.96
N ARG A 778 -19.49 2.36 47.01
CA ARG A 778 -20.87 2.54 46.50
C ARG A 778 -21.87 2.25 47.63
N ARG A 779 -22.72 3.24 47.96
CA ARG A 779 -23.89 2.99 48.82
C ARG A 779 -24.87 2.07 48.12
N ILE A 780 -25.27 1.00 48.80
CA ILE A 780 -26.27 0.05 48.31
C ILE A 780 -27.66 0.70 48.46
N GLY A 781 -28.47 0.69 47.39
CA GLY A 781 -29.85 1.17 47.45
C GLY A 781 -30.74 0.27 48.30
N ASP A 782 -31.72 0.84 49.00
CA ASP A 782 -32.52 0.10 49.98
C ASP A 782 -33.35 -1.05 49.37
N GLU A 783 -33.67 -1.01 48.08
CA GLU A 783 -34.29 -2.14 47.38
C GLU A 783 -33.35 -3.35 47.23
N TYR A 784 -32.05 -3.13 46.96
CA TYR A 784 -31.07 -4.22 46.86
C TYR A 784 -30.75 -4.81 48.25
N ARG A 785 -30.70 -3.96 49.28
CA ARG A 785 -30.65 -4.36 50.69
C ARG A 785 -31.86 -5.26 51.03
N TYR A 786 -33.07 -4.83 50.67
CA TYR A 786 -34.30 -5.59 50.84
C TYR A 786 -34.32 -6.91 50.05
N VAL A 787 -33.78 -6.94 48.82
CA VAL A 787 -33.68 -8.17 48.01
C VAL A 787 -32.71 -9.19 48.63
N LEU A 788 -31.57 -8.75 49.18
CA LEU A 788 -30.65 -9.62 49.92
C LEU A 788 -31.33 -10.20 51.17
N GLU A 789 -32.04 -9.38 51.95
CA GLU A 789 -32.80 -9.80 53.13
C GLU A 789 -33.95 -10.77 52.79
N ARG A 790 -34.52 -10.66 51.57
CA ARG A 790 -35.66 -11.47 51.10
C ARG A 790 -35.25 -12.73 50.32
N ARG A 791 -33.95 -13.04 50.22
CA ARG A 791 -33.40 -14.24 49.56
C ARG A 791 -33.56 -15.52 50.41
N SER A 792 -34.02 -15.40 51.65
CA SER A 792 -34.20 -16.47 52.65
C SER A 792 -35.62 -17.07 52.70
N LEU A 793 -36.43 -16.90 51.65
CA LEU A 793 -37.79 -17.44 51.55
C LEU A 793 -37.96 -18.27 50.26
N GLU A 794 -38.45 -19.50 50.42
CA GLU A 794 -38.71 -20.42 49.31
C GLU A 794 -39.78 -19.90 48.34
N LYS A 795 -39.63 -20.22 47.05
CA LYS A 795 -40.59 -19.89 45.99
C LYS A 795 -40.74 -21.05 45.01
N PHE A 796 -41.98 -21.33 44.60
CA PHE A 796 -42.32 -22.37 43.64
C PHE A 796 -42.29 -21.85 42.19
N ALA A 797 -42.19 -22.77 41.23
CA ALA A 797 -42.02 -22.47 39.81
C ALA A 797 -43.33 -22.06 39.09
N GLY A 798 -43.19 -21.29 38.02
CA GLY A 798 -44.24 -21.00 37.03
C GLY A 798 -43.76 -21.41 35.63
N THR A 799 -44.66 -21.92 34.78
CA THR A 799 -44.29 -22.62 33.53
C THR A 799 -44.39 -21.71 32.30
N LEU A 800 -43.42 -21.84 31.39
CA LEU A 800 -43.42 -21.26 30.04
C LEU A 800 -44.53 -21.90 29.19
N LEU A 801 -45.40 -21.09 28.57
CA LEU A 801 -46.12 -21.44 27.35
C LEU A 801 -46.73 -20.19 26.69
N GLU A 802 -46.52 -20.04 25.38
CA GLU A 802 -47.14 -18.98 24.57
C GLU A 802 -48.61 -19.28 24.26
N ARG A 803 -49.37 -18.25 23.87
CA ARG A 803 -50.74 -18.41 23.36
C ARG A 803 -50.74 -18.52 21.83
N PRO A 804 -51.39 -19.54 21.23
CA PRO A 804 -51.47 -19.66 19.78
C PRO A 804 -52.38 -18.57 19.19
N GLY A 805 -51.88 -17.84 18.19
CA GLY A 805 -52.65 -16.90 17.38
C GLY A 805 -53.06 -17.51 16.03
N LEU A 806 -54.32 -17.34 15.63
CA LEU A 806 -54.75 -17.64 14.26
C LEU A 806 -54.52 -16.41 13.37
N ILE A 807 -53.66 -16.54 12.36
CA ILE A 807 -53.79 -15.97 11.00
C ILE A 807 -52.62 -16.49 10.15
N LEU A 808 -52.90 -16.95 8.92
CA LEU A 808 -51.88 -17.15 7.90
C LEU A 808 -51.92 -15.97 6.92
N ASN A 809 -50.81 -15.22 6.86
CA ASN A 809 -50.45 -14.19 5.86
C ASN A 809 -51.46 -13.06 5.57
N PRO A 810 -51.21 -11.86 6.13
CA PRO A 810 -51.52 -10.58 5.51
C PRO A 810 -50.32 -10.07 4.67
N TRP A 811 -50.59 -9.34 3.59
CA TRP A 811 -49.63 -8.46 2.90
C TRP A 811 -49.90 -7.00 3.30
N GLU A 812 -48.87 -6.17 3.39
CA GLU A 812 -48.99 -4.77 2.94
C GLU A 812 -47.64 -4.19 2.47
N LEU A 813 -47.66 -2.95 1.94
CA LEU A 813 -46.56 -2.34 1.20
C LEU A 813 -45.94 -1.15 1.94
N ARG A 814 -44.61 -1.03 1.81
CA ARG A 814 -43.75 0.12 2.12
C ARG A 814 -43.47 0.42 3.60
N GLU A 815 -42.39 1.19 3.75
CA GLU A 815 -41.69 1.49 4.99
C GLU A 815 -42.37 2.64 5.76
N THR A 816 -42.35 2.57 7.08
CA THR A 816 -42.52 3.73 7.97
C THR A 816 -41.33 3.77 8.92
N THR A 817 -40.63 4.91 8.98
CA THR A 817 -39.47 5.10 9.87
C THR A 817 -39.89 5.08 11.34
N THR A 818 -39.16 4.35 12.18
CA THR A 818 -39.33 4.36 13.64
C THR A 818 -38.28 5.28 14.27
N GLU A 819 -38.70 6.36 14.93
CA GLU A 819 -37.82 7.16 15.77
C GLU A 819 -37.51 6.42 17.08
N GLN A 820 -36.23 6.36 17.48
CA GLN A 820 -35.85 5.82 18.79
C GLN A 820 -35.89 6.90 19.86
N GLU A 821 -36.88 6.81 20.74
CA GLU A 821 -37.00 7.69 21.91
C GLU A 821 -35.86 7.40 22.91
N ARG A 822 -34.98 8.40 23.14
CA ARG A 822 -33.89 8.27 24.12
C ARG A 822 -34.42 8.52 25.53
N LEU A 823 -34.61 7.44 26.29
CA LEU A 823 -34.76 7.49 27.73
C LEU A 823 -33.57 8.23 28.37
N LYS A 824 -33.85 9.08 29.37
CA LYS A 824 -32.80 9.70 30.20
C LYS A 824 -32.20 8.63 31.10
N GLY A 825 -30.86 8.58 31.16
CA GLY A 825 -30.16 7.71 32.09
C GLY A 825 -30.20 8.26 33.52
N ASP A 826 -30.46 7.38 34.49
CA ASP A 826 -30.24 7.61 35.91
C ASP A 826 -28.75 7.48 36.27
N GLN A 827 -28.41 7.84 37.52
CA GLN A 827 -27.04 7.94 38.01
C GLN A 827 -26.45 6.57 38.42
N ASP A 828 -26.16 5.73 37.43
CA ASP A 828 -25.37 4.52 37.62
C ASP A 828 -23.86 4.80 37.67
N TYR A 829 -23.06 3.74 37.88
CA TYR A 829 -21.60 3.81 38.07
C TYR A 829 -20.92 4.87 37.18
N ALA A 830 -20.10 5.72 37.81
CA ALA A 830 -19.15 6.58 37.10
C ALA A 830 -18.14 5.69 36.36
N SER A 831 -18.47 5.34 35.12
CA SER A 831 -17.67 4.44 34.31
C SER A 831 -16.33 5.13 34.02
N ALA A 832 -15.30 4.71 34.76
CA ALA A 832 -13.92 4.82 34.33
C ALA A 832 -13.79 3.95 33.08
N ARG A 833 -14.26 4.49 31.94
CA ARG A 833 -14.05 3.92 30.63
C ARG A 833 -12.55 3.85 30.45
N GLN A 834 -12.02 2.66 30.68
CA GLN A 834 -10.73 2.23 30.21
C GLN A 834 -10.77 2.46 28.70
N ALA A 835 -10.16 3.56 28.26
CA ALA A 835 -10.14 3.91 26.87
C ALA A 835 -9.35 2.80 26.17
N MET A 836 -10.08 1.89 25.52
CA MET A 836 -9.52 1.16 24.40
C MET A 836 -9.01 2.26 23.47
N ALA A 837 -7.68 2.36 23.35
CA ALA A 837 -7.04 3.30 22.48
C ALA A 837 -7.21 2.79 21.04
N ASP A 838 -8.44 2.88 20.56
CA ASP A 838 -8.72 3.12 19.16
C ASP A 838 -7.97 4.40 18.83
N ALA A 839 -6.73 4.22 18.36
CA ALA A 839 -5.96 5.28 17.75
C ALA A 839 -6.83 5.73 16.57
N SER A 840 -7.49 6.87 16.74
CA SER A 840 -8.24 7.51 15.68
C SER A 840 -7.26 7.71 14.53
N VAL A 841 -7.38 6.87 13.52
CA VAL A 841 -6.71 7.07 12.25
C VAL A 841 -7.36 8.31 11.69
N GLU A 842 -6.78 9.48 12.00
CA GLU A 842 -6.88 10.62 11.14
C GLU A 842 -6.29 10.16 9.80
N THR A 843 -7.15 9.58 8.96
CA THR A 843 -7.10 9.81 7.53
C THR A 843 -7.32 11.30 7.34
N GLY A 844 -6.27 12.06 7.66
CA GLY A 844 -6.03 13.38 7.13
C GLY A 844 -5.93 13.22 5.63
N LEU A 845 -7.09 13.11 4.99
CA LEU A 845 -7.29 13.44 3.60
C LEU A 845 -6.97 14.93 3.49
N SER A 846 -5.67 15.20 3.45
CA SER A 846 -5.14 16.33 2.73
C SER A 846 -5.64 16.17 1.30
N VAL A 847 -6.83 16.70 1.05
CA VAL A 847 -7.15 17.36 -0.22
C VAL A 847 -6.10 18.46 -0.33
N TYR A 848 -4.90 18.06 -0.77
CA TYR A 848 -3.85 18.96 -1.20
C TYR A 848 -4.55 19.88 -2.18
N GLY A 849 -4.71 21.14 -1.78
CA GLY A 849 -5.52 22.10 -2.52
C GLY A 849 -5.03 22.05 -3.95
N GLY A 850 -5.89 21.59 -4.87
CA GLY A 850 -5.48 21.24 -6.22
C GLY A 850 -4.80 22.46 -6.82
N ALA A 851 -3.47 22.40 -6.88
CA ALA A 851 -2.65 23.44 -7.48
C ALA A 851 -3.10 23.47 -8.92
N GLY A 852 -3.99 24.43 -9.23
CA GLY A 852 -4.79 24.38 -10.43
C GLY A 852 -3.84 24.18 -11.58
N SER A 853 -4.05 23.12 -12.36
CA SER A 853 -3.34 22.88 -13.61
C SER A 853 -3.79 23.96 -14.57
N GLY A 854 -3.29 25.17 -14.33
CA GLY A 854 -3.47 26.33 -15.17
C GLY A 854 -3.08 25.88 -16.54
N VAL A 855 -4.00 26.05 -17.49
CA VAL A 855 -3.82 25.59 -18.86
C VAL A 855 -2.78 26.51 -19.48
N GLY A 856 -1.51 26.24 -19.16
CA GLY A 856 -0.34 26.82 -19.78
C GLY A 856 -0.53 26.61 -21.27
N GLY A 857 -0.69 27.73 -21.99
CA GLY A 857 -1.12 27.69 -23.38
C GLY A 857 -0.26 26.73 -24.17
N ARG A 858 -0.89 25.95 -25.07
CA ARG A 858 -0.24 24.89 -25.87
C ARG A 858 0.95 25.44 -26.67
N GLY A 859 2.10 25.56 -26.04
CA GLY A 859 3.36 25.85 -26.70
C GLY A 859 3.65 24.71 -27.65
N GLN A 860 3.79 25.03 -28.93
CA GLN A 860 3.99 24.06 -30.03
C GLN A 860 5.00 23.00 -29.61
N SER A 861 4.63 21.71 -29.71
CA SER A 861 5.57 20.65 -29.34
C SER A 861 6.71 20.64 -30.34
N VAL A 862 7.94 20.64 -29.81
CA VAL A 862 9.17 20.69 -30.59
C VAL A 862 9.79 19.30 -30.80
N ASP A 863 9.08 18.26 -30.40
CA ASP A 863 9.49 16.87 -30.59
C ASP A 863 9.36 16.45 -32.07
N ILE A 864 10.51 16.39 -32.75
CA ILE A 864 10.65 15.86 -34.12
C ILE A 864 10.73 14.33 -34.13
N GLY A 865 10.94 13.71 -32.95
CA GLY A 865 11.11 12.29 -32.75
C GLY A 865 12.45 11.73 -33.22
N TYR A 866 12.49 10.40 -33.36
CA TYR A 866 13.74 9.63 -33.46
C TYR A 866 13.90 8.87 -34.79
N ASP A 867 13.08 9.17 -35.80
CA ASP A 867 13.06 8.46 -37.09
C ASP A 867 14.41 8.48 -37.85
N PHE A 868 15.31 9.39 -37.51
CA PHE A 868 16.65 9.53 -38.09
C PHE A 868 17.72 8.59 -37.50
N LEU A 869 17.42 7.88 -36.40
CA LEU A 869 18.37 6.92 -35.79
C LEU A 869 18.49 5.65 -36.66
N PRO A 870 19.71 5.19 -37.00
CA PRO A 870 19.90 3.93 -37.76
C PRO A 870 19.51 2.71 -36.93
N GLN A 871 19.94 2.67 -35.67
CA GLN A 871 19.39 1.77 -34.66
C GLN A 871 18.73 2.62 -33.58
N GLY A 872 17.41 2.47 -33.44
CA GLY A 872 16.69 2.93 -32.26
C GLY A 872 17.19 2.28 -30.97
N SER A 873 16.62 2.65 -29.83
CA SER A 873 16.97 2.01 -28.56
C SER A 873 16.63 0.51 -28.56
N GLN A 874 17.42 -0.26 -27.83
CA GLN A 874 17.27 -1.72 -27.72
C GLN A 874 17.02 -2.11 -26.26
N TRP A 875 16.31 -3.23 -26.06
CA TRP A 875 15.94 -3.71 -24.73
C TRP A 875 16.30 -5.19 -24.54
N VAL A 876 17.02 -5.47 -23.46
CA VAL A 876 17.17 -6.81 -22.88
C VAL A 876 16.33 -6.85 -21.62
N LEU A 877 15.48 -7.86 -21.46
CA LEU A 877 14.48 -7.97 -20.40
C LEU A 877 14.55 -9.35 -19.75
N ASN A 878 13.93 -9.51 -18.58
CA ASN A 878 13.83 -10.81 -17.87
C ASN A 878 15.16 -11.51 -17.56
N ALA A 879 16.32 -10.83 -17.61
CA ALA A 879 17.61 -11.48 -17.37
C ALA A 879 17.72 -11.94 -15.91
N VAL A 880 18.11 -13.20 -15.70
CA VAL A 880 18.16 -13.84 -14.37
C VAL A 880 19.62 -13.93 -13.90
N PRO A 881 19.95 -13.49 -12.67
CA PRO A 881 21.28 -13.70 -12.10
C PRO A 881 21.56 -15.19 -11.82
N ASP A 882 22.82 -15.56 -11.92
CA ASP A 882 23.30 -16.88 -11.51
C ASP A 882 23.43 -17.00 -9.97
N LYS A 883 23.97 -18.14 -9.52
CA LYS A 883 24.11 -18.45 -8.09
C LYS A 883 25.09 -17.54 -7.34
N ASP A 884 26.01 -16.91 -8.07
CA ASP A 884 27.01 -15.98 -7.53
C ASP A 884 26.55 -14.51 -7.68
N GLY A 885 25.30 -14.30 -8.11
CA GLY A 885 24.67 -13.00 -8.34
C GLY A 885 25.11 -12.33 -9.64
N VAL A 886 25.75 -13.05 -10.57
CA VAL A 886 26.29 -12.47 -11.81
C VAL A 886 25.24 -12.53 -12.92
N VAL A 887 25.14 -11.45 -13.69
CA VAL A 887 24.36 -11.40 -14.95
C VAL A 887 25.34 -11.07 -16.08
N THR A 888 25.23 -11.78 -17.20
CA THR A 888 26.05 -11.54 -18.41
C THR A 888 25.13 -11.32 -19.59
N ILE A 889 25.24 -10.17 -20.24
CA ILE A 889 24.36 -9.72 -21.32
C ILE A 889 25.21 -9.37 -22.54
N PRO A 890 25.02 -10.02 -23.71
CA PRO A 890 25.65 -9.58 -24.94
C PRO A 890 24.98 -8.29 -25.41
N LEU A 891 25.77 -7.23 -25.57
CA LEU A 891 25.37 -6.02 -26.27
C LEU A 891 25.66 -6.24 -27.76
N GLY A 892 24.65 -6.10 -28.60
CA GLY A 892 24.81 -6.24 -30.05
C GLY A 892 25.74 -5.18 -30.65
N GLY A 893 25.97 -5.26 -31.96
CA GLY A 893 26.71 -4.24 -32.72
C GLY A 893 25.98 -2.90 -32.75
N ALA A 894 26.13 -2.15 -31.67
CA ALA A 894 25.35 -0.97 -31.28
C ALA A 894 26.25 0.26 -31.16
N PRO A 895 26.82 0.77 -32.28
CA PRO A 895 27.86 1.80 -32.24
C PRO A 895 27.38 3.19 -31.84
N GLU A 896 26.12 3.56 -32.07
CA GLU A 896 25.61 4.92 -31.85
C GLU A 896 25.09 5.20 -30.43
N HIS A 897 24.87 4.17 -29.60
CA HIS A 897 24.27 4.31 -28.27
C HIS A 897 25.32 4.59 -27.20
N THR A 898 25.26 5.76 -26.57
CA THR A 898 26.23 6.21 -25.54
C THR A 898 25.81 5.84 -24.11
N MET A 899 24.62 5.25 -23.92
CA MET A 899 23.96 5.09 -22.63
C MET A 899 23.38 3.68 -22.46
N LEU A 900 23.65 3.06 -21.31
CA LEU A 900 22.95 1.87 -20.84
C LEU A 900 22.18 2.23 -19.56
N ASP A 901 20.86 2.27 -19.62
CA ASP A 901 20.03 2.32 -18.39
C ASP A 901 19.85 0.87 -17.91
N ILE A 902 20.43 0.55 -16.75
CA ILE A 902 20.40 -0.79 -16.16
C ILE A 902 19.41 -0.78 -14.99
N VAL A 903 18.38 -1.63 -15.08
CA VAL A 903 17.27 -1.69 -14.13
C VAL A 903 17.26 -3.04 -13.43
N VAL A 904 17.58 -3.07 -12.14
CA VAL A 904 17.38 -4.25 -11.29
C VAL A 904 15.96 -4.22 -10.73
N LEU A 905 15.24 -5.32 -10.91
CA LEU A 905 13.84 -5.48 -10.53
C LEU A 905 13.74 -6.58 -9.47
N ASP A 906 12.86 -6.38 -8.48
CA ASP A 906 12.43 -7.42 -7.55
C ASP A 906 10.90 -7.41 -7.40
N ARG A 907 10.33 -8.18 -6.47
CA ARG A 907 8.87 -8.32 -6.28
C ARG A 907 8.18 -6.99 -5.92
N PHE A 908 8.91 -6.07 -5.29
CA PHE A 908 8.41 -4.77 -4.83
C PHE A 908 9.33 -3.60 -5.21
N GLY A 909 10.63 -3.85 -5.35
CA GLY A 909 11.64 -2.83 -5.61
C GLY A 909 12.01 -2.69 -7.09
N LEU A 910 12.44 -1.49 -7.45
CA LEU A 910 13.14 -1.16 -8.67
C LEU A 910 14.38 -0.34 -8.27
N SER A 911 15.52 -0.62 -8.88
CA SER A 911 16.68 0.29 -8.87
C SER A 911 17.24 0.41 -10.27
N GLN A 912 17.14 1.61 -10.85
CA GLN A 912 17.73 1.98 -12.12
C GLN A 912 18.99 2.80 -11.87
N PHE A 913 20.02 2.58 -12.67
CA PHE A 913 21.21 3.42 -12.72
C PHE A 913 21.81 3.37 -14.13
N ARG A 914 22.73 4.30 -14.42
CA ARG A 914 23.21 4.56 -15.77
C ARG A 914 24.68 4.21 -15.93
N HIS A 915 25.00 3.31 -16.84
CA HIS A 915 26.36 3.10 -17.33
C HIS A 915 26.56 3.89 -18.63
N LEU A 916 27.68 4.60 -18.76
CA LEU A 916 27.96 5.47 -19.89
C LEU A 916 29.12 4.93 -20.72
N ARG A 917 28.93 4.95 -22.04
CA ARG A 917 29.90 4.54 -23.04
C ARG A 917 30.55 5.78 -23.67
N PRO A 918 31.71 5.66 -24.35
CA PRO A 918 32.32 6.79 -25.06
C PRO A 918 31.36 7.42 -26.06
N TYR A 919 31.49 8.74 -26.29
CA TYR A 919 30.71 9.40 -27.34
C TYR A 919 31.12 8.87 -28.72
N GLN A 920 30.13 8.57 -29.57
CA GLN A 920 30.31 8.08 -30.92
C GLN A 920 29.49 8.93 -31.90
N THR A 921 29.99 9.10 -33.12
CA THR A 921 29.23 9.66 -34.24
C THR A 921 28.45 8.57 -34.96
N PHE A 922 27.44 8.95 -35.73
CA PHE A 922 26.62 8.03 -36.53
C PHE A 922 26.23 8.71 -37.85
N THR A 923 25.81 7.92 -38.85
CA THR A 923 25.26 8.44 -40.10
C THR A 923 23.74 8.37 -40.03
N PRO A 924 23.01 9.50 -39.97
CA PRO A 924 21.55 9.50 -39.84
C PRO A 924 20.83 8.86 -41.03
N VAL A 925 19.65 8.30 -40.77
CA VAL A 925 18.72 7.86 -41.82
C VAL A 925 18.04 9.10 -42.41
N ASP A 926 18.32 9.40 -43.68
CA ASP A 926 17.71 10.52 -44.40
C ASP A 926 16.19 10.36 -44.49
N GLN A 927 15.44 11.34 -43.99
CA GLN A 927 13.99 11.27 -43.91
C GLN A 927 13.27 11.80 -45.15
N ARG A 928 14.00 12.33 -46.13
CA ARG A 928 13.48 12.91 -47.37
C ARG A 928 13.04 11.83 -48.36
N LEU A 929 12.18 12.21 -49.31
CA LEU A 929 11.78 11.33 -50.42
C LEU A 929 12.91 11.25 -51.47
N LEU A 930 13.99 10.53 -51.15
CA LEU A 930 15.17 10.39 -52.03
C LEU A 930 14.84 9.72 -53.37
N SER A 931 13.98 8.70 -53.36
CA SER A 931 13.47 8.05 -54.57
C SER A 931 12.18 8.73 -55.06
N GLY A 932 12.31 9.99 -55.49
CA GLY A 932 11.21 10.78 -56.05
C GLY A 932 10.78 10.34 -57.46
N LEU A 933 9.56 10.72 -57.86
CA LEU A 933 9.11 10.56 -59.24
C LEU A 933 9.95 11.43 -60.20
N LYS A 934 10.38 10.85 -61.31
CA LYS A 934 11.18 11.53 -62.35
C LYS A 934 10.45 12.75 -62.94
N PRO A 935 10.97 14.00 -62.82
CA PRO A 935 10.26 15.20 -63.27
C PRO A 935 9.95 15.24 -64.78
N ASP A 936 10.71 14.49 -65.58
CA ASP A 936 10.60 14.36 -67.03
C ASP A 936 9.56 13.31 -67.50
N ALA A 937 8.96 12.53 -66.58
CA ALA A 937 8.04 11.45 -66.91
C ALA A 937 6.60 11.70 -66.41
N ALA A 938 5.61 11.36 -67.25
CA ALA A 938 4.19 11.55 -66.97
C ALA A 938 3.61 10.41 -66.10
N PHE A 939 3.57 10.61 -64.78
CA PHE A 939 2.99 9.65 -63.83
C PHE A 939 1.49 9.87 -63.61
N SER A 940 0.74 8.78 -63.43
CA SER A 940 -0.66 8.81 -63.00
C SER A 940 -0.89 7.87 -61.81
N ARG A 941 -1.51 8.37 -60.73
CA ARG A 941 -1.81 7.55 -59.55
C ARG A 941 -3.01 6.65 -59.81
N GLN A 942 -2.76 5.38 -60.07
CA GLN A 942 -3.81 4.39 -60.26
C GLN A 942 -4.24 3.76 -58.93
N LYS A 943 -5.56 3.60 -58.74
CA LYS A 943 -6.17 2.80 -57.66
C LYS A 943 -6.80 1.59 -58.34
N ARG A 944 -6.36 0.37 -58.00
CA ARG A 944 -6.86 -0.86 -58.62
C ARG A 944 -7.17 -1.89 -57.54
N ILE A 945 -8.35 -2.49 -57.63
CA ILE A 945 -8.70 -3.72 -56.92
C ILE A 945 -8.57 -4.85 -57.95
N ARG A 946 -7.93 -5.96 -57.59
CA ARG A 946 -7.84 -7.17 -58.41
C ARG A 946 -8.29 -8.36 -57.56
N SER A 947 -9.23 -9.13 -58.07
CA SER A 947 -9.46 -10.50 -57.63
C SER A 947 -8.50 -11.39 -58.43
N LEU A 948 -7.79 -12.28 -57.76
CA LEU A 948 -6.82 -13.18 -58.40
C LEU A 948 -7.32 -14.63 -58.33
N ALA A 949 -7.12 -15.39 -59.40
CA ALA A 949 -7.31 -16.83 -59.39
C ALA A 949 -6.17 -17.53 -58.62
N ALA A 950 -6.42 -18.75 -58.14
CA ALA A 950 -5.38 -19.55 -57.50
C ALA A 950 -4.21 -19.82 -58.48
N GLY A 951 -3.01 -19.36 -58.14
CA GLY A 951 -1.82 -19.42 -59.00
C GLY A 951 -1.59 -18.20 -59.90
N GLU A 952 -2.48 -17.21 -59.92
CA GLU A 952 -2.29 -15.97 -60.68
C GLU A 952 -1.31 -15.02 -59.96
N GLN A 953 -0.29 -14.53 -60.67
CA GLN A 953 0.73 -13.64 -60.13
C GLN A 953 0.52 -12.18 -60.54
N VAL A 954 0.90 -11.25 -59.65
CA VAL A 954 0.90 -9.80 -59.93
C VAL A 954 2.29 -9.21 -59.66
N THR A 955 2.96 -8.77 -60.72
CA THR A 955 4.19 -7.98 -60.62
C THR A 955 3.84 -6.51 -60.42
N PHE A 956 4.49 -5.84 -59.46
CA PHE A 956 4.48 -4.39 -59.33
C PHE A 956 5.73 -3.80 -60.00
N SER A 957 5.58 -2.71 -60.75
CA SER A 957 6.68 -2.09 -61.51
C SER A 957 7.59 -1.18 -60.69
N ASP A 958 7.19 -0.89 -59.46
CA ASP A 958 7.91 -0.06 -58.48
C ASP A 958 7.47 -0.53 -57.08
N SER A 959 8.36 -1.18 -56.34
CA SER A 959 8.10 -1.67 -54.97
C SER A 959 8.22 -0.57 -53.90
N ALA A 960 8.91 0.54 -54.19
CA ALA A 960 9.13 1.62 -53.23
C ALA A 960 7.90 2.54 -53.10
N THR A 961 7.12 2.73 -54.17
CA THR A 961 5.91 3.58 -54.13
C THR A 961 4.57 2.81 -54.17
N THR A 962 4.55 1.53 -54.54
CA THR A 962 3.31 0.74 -54.64
C THR A 962 2.88 0.16 -53.29
N ARG A 963 1.90 0.79 -52.64
CA ARG A 963 1.18 0.18 -51.50
C ARG A 963 0.11 -0.80 -51.99
N TYR A 964 0.09 -2.01 -51.43
CA TYR A 964 -0.92 -3.05 -51.66
C TYR A 964 -1.35 -3.71 -50.34
N ARG A 965 -2.55 -4.31 -50.31
CA ARG A 965 -3.02 -5.18 -49.23
C ARG A 965 -3.69 -6.38 -49.88
N ALA A 966 -3.20 -7.58 -49.56
CA ALA A 966 -3.86 -8.82 -49.95
C ALA A 966 -4.98 -9.14 -48.95
N ILE A 967 -6.15 -9.57 -49.45
CA ILE A 967 -7.26 -10.07 -48.64
C ILE A 967 -7.46 -11.52 -49.04
N THR A 968 -6.94 -12.43 -48.23
CA THR A 968 -6.79 -13.86 -48.55
C THR A 968 -7.71 -14.75 -47.72
N THR A 969 -8.21 -14.26 -46.59
CA THR A 969 -9.11 -14.99 -45.69
C THR A 969 -10.41 -14.25 -45.44
N LEU A 970 -11.46 -15.00 -45.05
CA LEU A 970 -12.73 -14.42 -44.61
C LEU A 970 -12.55 -13.52 -43.38
N GLY A 971 -11.61 -13.85 -42.48
CA GLY A 971 -11.24 -13.02 -41.34
C GLY A 971 -10.82 -11.62 -41.78
N GLN A 972 -9.78 -11.54 -42.63
CA GLN A 972 -9.27 -10.27 -43.17
C GLN A 972 -10.36 -9.45 -43.91
N ALA A 973 -11.28 -10.11 -44.61
CA ALA A 973 -12.41 -9.46 -45.26
C ALA A 973 -13.42 -8.88 -44.25
N PHE A 974 -13.68 -9.60 -43.15
CA PHE A 974 -14.53 -9.13 -42.05
C PHE A 974 -13.86 -7.99 -41.27
N ASP A 975 -12.58 -8.11 -40.95
CA ASP A 975 -11.80 -7.08 -40.25
C ASP A 975 -11.81 -5.78 -41.04
N LEU A 976 -11.62 -5.86 -42.36
CA LEU A 976 -11.76 -4.71 -43.24
C LEU A 976 -13.19 -4.15 -43.25
N LEU A 977 -14.22 -4.99 -43.35
CA LEU A 977 -15.62 -4.56 -43.32
C LEU A 977 -15.95 -3.82 -42.01
N GLN A 978 -15.47 -4.32 -40.88
CA GLN A 978 -15.62 -3.69 -39.57
C GLN A 978 -15.00 -2.27 -39.58
N VAL A 979 -13.74 -2.13 -39.99
CA VAL A 979 -13.02 -0.84 -40.06
C VAL A 979 -13.66 0.12 -41.07
N LEU A 980 -14.14 -0.35 -42.23
CA LEU A 980 -14.80 0.50 -43.22
C LEU A 980 -16.23 0.92 -42.83
N SER A 981 -16.93 0.12 -42.02
CA SER A 981 -18.31 0.40 -41.61
C SER A 981 -18.42 1.45 -40.51
N GLY A 982 -17.44 1.54 -39.61
CA GLY A 982 -17.51 2.35 -38.39
C GLY A 982 -18.63 1.98 -37.42
N ASN A 983 -19.35 0.87 -37.65
CA ASN A 983 -20.54 0.50 -36.89
C ASN A 983 -20.23 -0.56 -35.83
N ALA A 984 -20.38 -0.18 -34.55
CA ALA A 984 -20.13 -1.06 -33.41
C ALA A 984 -20.91 -2.38 -33.46
N THR A 985 -22.14 -2.40 -33.99
CA THR A 985 -22.97 -3.61 -34.10
C THR A 985 -22.34 -4.68 -35.02
N VAL A 986 -21.44 -4.30 -35.94
CA VAL A 986 -20.71 -5.28 -36.78
C VAL A 986 -19.76 -6.15 -35.95
N LEU A 987 -19.22 -5.63 -34.84
CA LEU A 987 -18.37 -6.39 -33.91
C LEU A 987 -19.10 -7.60 -33.32
N GLU A 988 -20.41 -7.49 -33.07
CA GLU A 988 -21.21 -8.58 -32.49
C GLU A 988 -21.26 -9.82 -33.38
N PHE A 989 -21.10 -9.67 -34.69
CA PHE A 989 -21.08 -10.76 -35.67
C PHE A 989 -19.69 -11.40 -35.83
N ALA A 990 -18.68 -10.99 -35.06
CA ALA A 990 -17.32 -11.53 -35.16
C ALA A 990 -17.22 -13.06 -34.91
N PHE A 991 -18.23 -13.69 -34.29
CA PHE A 991 -18.33 -15.15 -34.19
C PHE A 991 -18.35 -15.85 -35.56
N LEU A 992 -18.81 -15.17 -36.63
CA LEU A 992 -18.80 -15.71 -37.99
C LEU A 992 -17.38 -16.02 -38.50
N LYS A 993 -16.35 -15.32 -38.00
CA LYS A 993 -14.94 -15.57 -38.33
C LYS A 993 -14.50 -17.01 -37.96
N ASN A 994 -15.14 -17.60 -36.95
CA ASN A 994 -14.85 -18.97 -36.47
C ASN A 994 -16.07 -19.90 -36.57
N TRP A 995 -17.07 -19.59 -37.41
CA TRP A 995 -18.29 -20.40 -37.50
C TRP A 995 -18.05 -21.91 -37.74
N PRO A 996 -17.09 -22.34 -38.58
CA PRO A 996 -16.80 -23.76 -38.78
C PRO A 996 -16.30 -24.49 -37.52
N GLY A 997 -15.68 -23.77 -36.57
CA GLY A 997 -15.14 -24.30 -35.32
C GLY A 997 -16.12 -24.32 -34.14
N LEU A 998 -17.38 -23.91 -34.35
CA LEU A 998 -18.44 -23.96 -33.33
C LEU A 998 -19.17 -25.32 -33.36
N ASP A 999 -19.54 -25.85 -32.20
CA ASP A 999 -20.39 -27.03 -32.08
C ASP A 999 -21.87 -26.75 -32.42
N GLU A 1000 -22.69 -27.80 -32.54
CA GLU A 1000 -24.12 -27.70 -32.86
C GLU A 1000 -24.95 -26.90 -31.83
N ALA A 1001 -24.53 -26.84 -30.55
CA ALA A 1001 -25.24 -26.09 -29.52
C ALA A 1001 -24.89 -24.60 -29.63
N ALA A 1002 -23.60 -24.27 -29.68
CA ALA A 1002 -23.10 -22.91 -29.88
C ALA A 1002 -23.59 -22.31 -31.20
N LYS A 1003 -23.60 -23.07 -32.31
CA LYS A 1003 -24.19 -22.62 -33.59
C LYS A 1003 -25.67 -22.26 -33.45
N ARG A 1004 -26.46 -23.06 -32.72
CA ARG A 1004 -27.89 -22.78 -32.49
C ARG A 1004 -28.10 -21.57 -31.57
N GLU A 1005 -27.29 -21.42 -30.52
CA GLU A 1005 -27.34 -20.27 -29.62
C GLU A 1005 -27.00 -18.96 -30.37
N LYS A 1006 -25.86 -18.92 -31.08
CA LYS A 1006 -25.46 -17.74 -31.86
C LYS A 1006 -26.46 -17.43 -32.97
N TYR A 1007 -26.95 -18.45 -33.69
CA TYR A 1007 -28.00 -18.23 -34.68
C TYR A 1007 -29.29 -17.69 -34.04
N GLY A 1008 -29.75 -18.27 -32.93
CA GLY A 1008 -30.96 -17.81 -32.23
C GLY A 1008 -30.87 -16.37 -31.72
N LYS A 1009 -29.67 -15.91 -31.33
CA LYS A 1009 -29.44 -14.51 -30.91
C LYS A 1009 -29.25 -13.54 -32.09
N TYR A 1010 -28.67 -13.98 -33.20
CA TYR A 1010 -28.19 -13.13 -34.29
C TYR A 1010 -28.83 -13.42 -35.67
N ALA A 1011 -30.03 -14.00 -35.72
CA ALA A 1011 -30.72 -14.34 -36.97
C ALA A 1011 -31.17 -13.09 -37.76
N CYS A 1012 -30.47 -12.77 -38.84
CA CYS A 1012 -30.82 -11.71 -39.80
C CYS A 1012 -30.69 -12.19 -41.26
N HIS A 1013 -31.05 -11.34 -42.23
CA HIS A 1013 -30.98 -11.68 -43.65
C HIS A 1013 -29.53 -11.95 -44.12
N GLU A 1014 -28.58 -11.20 -43.59
CA GLU A 1014 -27.15 -11.27 -43.90
C GLU A 1014 -26.55 -12.59 -43.39
N VAL A 1015 -26.85 -12.96 -42.14
CA VAL A 1015 -26.48 -14.26 -41.55
C VAL A 1015 -27.12 -15.42 -42.32
N ASN A 1016 -28.38 -15.28 -42.74
CA ASN A 1016 -29.05 -16.31 -43.54
C ASN A 1016 -28.41 -16.49 -44.93
N ILE A 1017 -28.05 -15.40 -45.62
CA ILE A 1017 -27.32 -15.44 -46.90
C ILE A 1017 -25.92 -16.03 -46.71
N PHE A 1018 -25.21 -15.64 -45.66
CA PHE A 1018 -23.88 -16.14 -45.33
C PHE A 1018 -23.91 -17.65 -45.08
N LEU A 1019 -24.77 -18.12 -44.16
CA LEU A 1019 -24.87 -19.54 -43.81
C LEU A 1019 -25.40 -20.39 -44.97
N SER A 1020 -26.24 -19.85 -45.86
CA SER A 1020 -26.66 -20.58 -47.09
C SER A 1020 -25.49 -20.96 -48.02
N GLN A 1021 -24.34 -20.28 -47.90
CA GLN A 1021 -23.14 -20.50 -48.72
C GLN A 1021 -21.97 -21.10 -47.91
N HIS A 1022 -21.83 -20.77 -46.62
CA HIS A 1022 -20.71 -21.19 -45.78
C HIS A 1022 -21.03 -22.32 -44.78
N ASP A 1023 -22.31 -22.61 -44.51
CA ASP A 1023 -22.75 -23.82 -43.79
C ASP A 1023 -24.09 -24.32 -44.37
N PRO A 1024 -24.09 -24.85 -45.61
CA PRO A 1024 -25.33 -25.17 -46.32
C PRO A 1024 -26.19 -26.23 -45.63
N ASP A 1025 -25.59 -27.08 -44.79
CA ASP A 1025 -26.31 -28.16 -44.12
C ASP A 1025 -26.94 -27.71 -42.79
N PHE A 1026 -26.28 -26.83 -42.02
CA PHE A 1026 -26.98 -26.09 -40.95
C PHE A 1026 -28.11 -25.24 -41.53
N PHE A 1027 -27.87 -24.56 -42.66
CA PHE A 1027 -28.90 -23.78 -43.34
C PHE A 1027 -30.10 -24.65 -43.76
N LYS A 1028 -29.90 -25.79 -44.44
CA LYS A 1028 -30.99 -26.71 -44.83
C LYS A 1028 -31.75 -27.29 -43.62
N ARG A 1029 -31.05 -27.64 -42.54
CA ARG A 1029 -31.62 -28.31 -41.36
C ARG A 1029 -32.36 -27.37 -40.41
N VAL A 1030 -31.86 -26.15 -40.21
CA VAL A 1030 -32.33 -25.22 -39.17
C VAL A 1030 -33.01 -23.99 -39.78
N ILE A 1031 -32.40 -23.38 -40.80
CA ILE A 1031 -32.80 -22.06 -41.31
C ILE A 1031 -33.91 -22.18 -42.36
N LYS A 1032 -33.77 -23.05 -43.36
CA LYS A 1032 -34.75 -23.21 -44.45
C LYS A 1032 -36.16 -23.59 -43.92
N PRO A 1033 -36.34 -24.48 -42.92
CA PRO A 1033 -37.65 -24.75 -42.32
C PRO A 1033 -38.23 -23.53 -41.57
N ALA A 1034 -37.42 -22.84 -40.78
CA ALA A 1034 -37.85 -21.64 -40.04
C ALA A 1034 -38.30 -20.52 -40.99
N LEU A 1035 -37.57 -20.27 -42.08
CA LEU A 1035 -37.96 -19.33 -43.12
C LEU A 1035 -39.22 -19.76 -43.87
N ALA A 1036 -39.41 -21.08 -44.10
CA ALA A 1036 -40.65 -21.58 -44.72
C ALA A 1036 -41.88 -21.31 -43.84
N CYS A 1037 -41.74 -21.41 -42.52
CA CYS A 1037 -42.80 -21.08 -41.54
C CYS A 1037 -43.03 -19.57 -41.32
N LYS A 1038 -42.11 -18.69 -41.76
CA LYS A 1038 -42.28 -17.24 -41.65
C LYS A 1038 -43.54 -16.79 -42.40
N LYS A 1039 -44.49 -16.17 -41.70
CA LYS A 1039 -45.78 -15.71 -42.26
C LYS A 1039 -45.56 -14.75 -43.43
N ASP A 1040 -44.94 -13.60 -43.14
CA ASP A 1040 -44.72 -12.52 -44.09
C ASP A 1040 -43.28 -12.62 -44.63
N LYS A 1041 -43.14 -13.16 -45.85
CA LYS A 1041 -41.85 -13.45 -46.50
C LYS A 1041 -41.34 -12.26 -47.32
N THR A 1042 -40.20 -11.71 -46.93
CA THR A 1042 -39.47 -10.69 -47.71
C THR A 1042 -38.98 -11.25 -49.03
N PHE A 1043 -38.38 -10.40 -49.87
CA PHE A 1043 -37.69 -10.87 -51.07
C PHE A 1043 -36.53 -11.82 -50.72
N VAL A 1044 -35.68 -11.47 -49.75
CA VAL A 1044 -34.53 -12.32 -49.37
C VAL A 1044 -34.99 -13.68 -48.87
N ASP A 1045 -36.09 -13.73 -48.09
CA ASP A 1045 -36.67 -15.02 -47.67
C ASP A 1045 -37.13 -15.85 -48.88
N ARG A 1046 -37.84 -15.25 -49.84
CA ARG A 1046 -38.29 -15.94 -51.07
C ARG A 1046 -37.11 -16.38 -51.96
N TRP A 1047 -36.04 -15.59 -52.02
CA TRP A 1047 -34.82 -15.92 -52.77
C TRP A 1047 -34.06 -17.12 -52.17
N LEU A 1048 -33.97 -17.16 -50.84
CA LEU A 1048 -33.37 -18.24 -50.06
C LEU A 1048 -34.22 -19.52 -50.04
N LEU A 1049 -35.55 -19.39 -50.10
CA LEU A 1049 -36.49 -20.50 -50.19
C LEU A 1049 -36.66 -21.06 -51.60
N GLU A 1050 -36.18 -20.34 -52.63
CA GLU A 1050 -36.37 -20.65 -54.06
C GLU A 1050 -37.84 -20.50 -54.53
N THR A 1051 -38.57 -19.57 -53.91
CA THR A 1051 -40.00 -19.30 -54.14
C THR A 1051 -40.25 -17.84 -54.59
N LEU A 1052 -39.47 -17.36 -55.55
CA LEU A 1052 -39.69 -16.04 -56.17
C LEU A 1052 -40.98 -16.05 -57.00
N THR A 1053 -41.75 -14.94 -56.95
CA THR A 1053 -43.02 -14.83 -57.69
C THR A 1053 -42.85 -13.96 -58.94
N THR A 1054 -43.84 -13.98 -59.85
CA THR A 1054 -43.89 -13.03 -60.98
C THR A 1054 -43.99 -11.57 -60.52
N GLU A 1055 -44.46 -11.31 -59.28
CA GLU A 1055 -44.44 -9.96 -58.70
C GLU A 1055 -43.01 -9.50 -58.36
N ASP A 1056 -42.13 -10.40 -57.92
CA ASP A 1056 -40.72 -10.08 -57.65
C ASP A 1056 -39.97 -9.58 -58.89
N LEU A 1057 -40.45 -9.94 -60.08
CA LEU A 1057 -39.83 -9.67 -61.37
C LEU A 1057 -40.42 -8.46 -62.11
N ARG A 1058 -41.39 -7.75 -61.53
CA ARG A 1058 -42.00 -6.57 -62.17
C ARG A 1058 -41.04 -5.39 -62.22
N LEU A 1059 -41.03 -4.67 -63.34
CA LEU A 1059 -40.16 -3.52 -63.59
C LEU A 1059 -40.31 -2.39 -62.55
N ASP A 1060 -41.54 -2.14 -62.07
CA ASP A 1060 -41.80 -1.14 -61.02
C ASP A 1060 -41.29 -1.57 -59.64
N ARG A 1061 -41.17 -2.88 -59.39
CA ARG A 1061 -40.48 -3.41 -58.20
C ARG A 1061 -38.96 -3.35 -58.37
N LEU A 1062 -38.40 -3.50 -59.58
CA LEU A 1062 -36.95 -3.40 -59.80
C LEU A 1062 -36.39 -2.04 -59.38
N GLN A 1063 -37.10 -0.95 -59.67
CA GLN A 1063 -36.70 0.41 -59.25
C GLN A 1063 -36.80 0.66 -57.73
N GLN A 1064 -37.47 -0.22 -56.98
CA GLN A 1064 -37.61 -0.15 -55.52
C GLN A 1064 -36.60 -1.03 -54.76
N ARG A 1065 -35.81 -1.84 -55.47
CA ARG A 1065 -34.84 -2.79 -54.88
C ARG A 1065 -33.50 -2.14 -54.60
N ASN A 1066 -32.84 -2.54 -53.52
CA ASN A 1066 -31.47 -2.13 -53.27
C ASN A 1066 -30.46 -2.92 -54.14
N ALA A 1067 -29.21 -2.46 -54.20
CA ALA A 1067 -28.20 -3.05 -55.08
C ALA A 1067 -27.86 -4.53 -54.76
N LEU A 1068 -27.93 -4.94 -53.49
CA LEU A 1068 -27.76 -6.35 -53.11
C LEU A 1068 -28.94 -7.19 -53.61
N GLU A 1069 -30.17 -6.70 -53.49
CA GLU A 1069 -31.35 -7.41 -53.98
C GLU A 1069 -31.36 -7.55 -55.50
N LEU A 1070 -30.96 -6.51 -56.24
CA LEU A 1070 -30.80 -6.57 -57.70
C LEU A 1070 -29.70 -7.57 -58.10
N ALA A 1071 -28.57 -7.62 -57.36
CA ALA A 1071 -27.51 -8.60 -57.59
C ALA A 1071 -27.95 -10.05 -57.28
N LEU A 1072 -28.72 -10.26 -56.20
CA LEU A 1072 -29.33 -11.55 -55.88
C LEU A 1072 -30.32 -11.97 -56.99
N LEU A 1073 -31.16 -11.05 -57.47
CA LEU A 1073 -32.12 -11.33 -58.53
C LEU A 1073 -31.46 -11.64 -59.89
N ALA A 1074 -30.35 -10.95 -60.21
CA ALA A 1074 -29.51 -11.27 -61.37
C ALA A 1074 -28.79 -12.63 -61.23
N LYS A 1075 -28.44 -13.05 -60.01
CA LYS A 1075 -27.89 -14.39 -59.71
C LYS A 1075 -28.95 -15.50 -59.82
N ARG A 1076 -30.24 -15.18 -59.67
CA ARG A 1076 -31.36 -16.15 -59.67
C ARG A 1076 -32.71 -15.46 -59.92
N GLY A 1077 -33.31 -15.76 -61.06
CA GLY A 1077 -34.73 -15.50 -61.36
C GLY A 1077 -35.03 -14.34 -62.31
N GLY A 1078 -34.16 -13.33 -62.43
CA GLY A 1078 -34.38 -12.18 -63.31
C GLY A 1078 -33.34 -12.01 -64.42
N ASP A 1079 -33.64 -11.13 -65.39
CA ASP A 1079 -32.72 -10.79 -66.47
C ASP A 1079 -31.54 -9.94 -65.97
N ALA A 1080 -30.36 -10.57 -65.89
CA ALA A 1080 -29.12 -9.93 -65.46
C ALA A 1080 -28.76 -8.66 -66.28
N ARG A 1081 -29.19 -8.54 -67.55
CA ARG A 1081 -28.95 -7.33 -68.36
C ARG A 1081 -29.80 -6.15 -67.89
N GLN A 1082 -31.06 -6.39 -67.53
CA GLN A 1082 -31.96 -5.36 -66.97
C GLN A 1082 -31.47 -4.91 -65.59
N MET A 1083 -31.05 -5.84 -64.74
CA MET A 1083 -30.46 -5.53 -63.44
C MET A 1083 -29.13 -4.77 -63.57
N GLN A 1084 -28.27 -5.12 -64.54
CA GLN A 1084 -27.06 -4.37 -64.85
C GLN A 1084 -27.35 -2.97 -65.41
N ALA A 1085 -28.41 -2.81 -66.20
CA ALA A 1085 -28.85 -1.51 -66.70
C ALA A 1085 -29.36 -0.61 -65.57
N ALA A 1086 -30.25 -1.12 -64.70
CA ALA A 1086 -30.75 -0.37 -63.55
C ALA A 1086 -29.64 0.03 -62.56
N LEU A 1087 -28.66 -0.86 -62.31
CA LEU A 1087 -27.48 -0.54 -61.50
C LEU A 1087 -26.57 0.51 -62.16
N ARG A 1088 -26.48 0.52 -63.50
CA ARG A 1088 -25.75 1.56 -64.25
C ARG A 1088 -26.48 2.90 -64.20
N GLU A 1089 -27.78 2.91 -64.45
CA GLU A 1089 -28.61 4.12 -64.42
C GLU A 1089 -28.56 4.78 -63.02
N ALA A 1090 -28.66 3.99 -61.95
CA ALA A 1090 -28.48 4.48 -60.58
C ALA A 1090 -27.06 5.04 -60.31
N TRP A 1091 -26.02 4.46 -60.92
CA TRP A 1091 -24.63 4.92 -60.82
C TRP A 1091 -24.37 6.19 -61.66
N GLU A 1092 -25.03 6.35 -62.80
CA GLU A 1092 -24.95 7.55 -63.65
C GLU A 1092 -25.74 8.72 -63.06
N LEU A 1093 -26.86 8.45 -62.38
CA LEU A 1093 -27.65 9.43 -61.62
C LEU A 1093 -26.97 9.88 -60.31
N LEU A 1094 -26.31 8.96 -59.61
CA LEU A 1094 -25.60 9.22 -58.34
C LEU A 1094 -24.16 8.69 -58.40
N PRO A 1095 -23.26 9.37 -59.13
CA PRO A 1095 -21.88 8.92 -59.29
C PRO A 1095 -21.15 8.86 -57.95
N PRO A 1096 -20.43 7.76 -57.65
CA PRO A 1096 -19.81 7.56 -56.35
C PRO A 1096 -18.72 8.61 -56.10
N ASN A 1097 -18.83 9.29 -54.95
CA ASN A 1097 -17.91 10.36 -54.56
C ASN A 1097 -16.44 9.89 -54.65
N PRO A 1098 -15.60 10.48 -55.53
CA PRO A 1098 -14.23 10.01 -55.77
C PRO A 1098 -13.33 10.04 -54.54
N ASP A 1099 -13.58 10.96 -53.61
CA ASP A 1099 -12.85 11.06 -52.34
C ASP A 1099 -13.35 10.07 -51.31
N ALA A 1100 -14.65 9.70 -51.31
CA ALA A 1100 -15.14 8.60 -50.51
C ALA A 1100 -14.49 7.28 -50.96
N PHE A 1101 -14.45 7.01 -52.27
CA PHE A 1101 -13.71 5.85 -52.80
C PHE A 1101 -12.19 5.95 -52.51
N ALA A 1102 -11.61 7.16 -52.57
CA ALA A 1102 -10.21 7.39 -52.19
C ALA A 1102 -9.95 7.13 -50.70
N ARG A 1103 -10.92 7.36 -49.81
CA ARG A 1103 -10.86 7.02 -48.38
C ARG A 1103 -10.99 5.51 -48.20
N LEU A 1104 -12.01 4.86 -48.76
CA LEU A 1104 -12.22 3.41 -48.65
C LEU A 1104 -10.97 2.61 -49.10
N VAL A 1105 -10.41 2.93 -50.27
CA VAL A 1105 -9.17 2.28 -50.77
C VAL A 1105 -7.96 2.57 -49.87
N ARG A 1106 -7.88 3.76 -49.26
CA ARG A 1106 -6.78 4.11 -48.35
C ARG A 1106 -6.90 3.34 -47.03
N THR A 1107 -8.07 3.35 -46.40
CA THR A 1107 -8.35 2.56 -45.19
C THR A 1107 -8.14 1.07 -45.41
N ALA A 1108 -8.47 0.55 -46.61
CA ALA A 1108 -8.21 -0.84 -46.97
C ALA A 1108 -6.72 -1.18 -47.18
N LEU A 1109 -5.88 -0.20 -47.53
CA LEU A 1109 -4.42 -0.37 -47.54
C LEU A 1109 -3.84 -0.29 -46.13
N GLN A 1110 -4.40 0.54 -45.26
CA GLN A 1110 -3.91 0.78 -43.90
C GLN A 1110 -4.38 -0.25 -42.87
N SER A 1111 -5.43 -1.05 -43.15
CA SER A 1111 -5.94 -2.11 -42.26
C SER A 1111 -4.99 -3.30 -42.03
N GLY A 1112 -3.71 -3.15 -42.40
CA GLY A 1112 -2.61 -4.05 -42.13
C GLY A 1112 -1.32 -3.35 -41.71
N ASP A 1113 -1.34 -2.04 -41.42
CA ASP A 1113 -0.14 -1.26 -41.09
C ASP A 1113 0.53 -1.72 -39.76
N LEU A 1114 -0.08 -2.65 -39.00
CA LEU A 1114 0.48 -3.29 -37.79
C LEU A 1114 0.83 -4.79 -37.97
N ASP A 1115 0.58 -5.35 -39.14
CA ASP A 1115 1.01 -6.71 -39.50
C ASP A 1115 2.48 -6.71 -39.96
N LYS A 1116 3.08 -7.89 -40.15
CA LYS A 1116 4.26 -7.98 -41.03
C LYS A 1116 3.85 -7.65 -42.47
N PRO A 1117 4.73 -7.06 -43.30
CA PRO A 1117 4.59 -7.19 -44.75
C PRO A 1117 4.54 -8.69 -45.11
N VAL A 1118 3.80 -9.05 -46.15
CA VAL A 1118 3.73 -10.45 -46.60
C VAL A 1118 5.04 -10.79 -47.30
N ASP A 1119 5.86 -11.62 -46.64
CA ASP A 1119 7.17 -12.04 -47.10
C ASP A 1119 7.06 -12.67 -48.51
N GLY A 1120 7.55 -11.94 -49.52
CA GLY A 1120 7.40 -12.26 -50.94
C GLY A 1120 8.31 -11.47 -51.89
N PHE A 1121 9.20 -10.63 -51.33
CA PHE A 1121 10.30 -9.97 -52.02
C PHE A 1121 11.59 -10.35 -51.29
N GLY A 1122 12.30 -11.36 -51.80
CA GLY A 1122 13.47 -11.90 -51.12
C GLY A 1122 14.73 -11.05 -51.30
N SER A 1123 15.27 -10.55 -50.19
CA SER A 1123 16.69 -10.24 -50.02
C SER A 1123 17.31 -11.32 -49.14
N ALA A 1124 18.11 -12.22 -49.72
CA ALA A 1124 18.54 -13.48 -49.11
C ALA A 1124 19.52 -13.36 -47.92
N GLU A 1125 19.77 -12.13 -47.43
CA GLU A 1125 20.71 -11.85 -46.34
C GLU A 1125 20.02 -11.86 -44.97
N ASP A 1126 18.75 -11.44 -44.88
CA ASP A 1126 17.98 -11.40 -43.62
C ASP A 1126 17.57 -12.78 -43.10
N GLU A 1127 17.18 -13.71 -44.01
CA GLU A 1127 16.79 -15.07 -43.60
C GLU A 1127 17.96 -15.84 -42.98
N MET A 1128 19.18 -15.64 -43.49
CA MET A 1128 20.38 -16.33 -43.01
C MET A 1128 20.73 -15.95 -41.56
N ILE A 1129 20.55 -14.68 -41.18
CA ILE A 1129 20.76 -14.19 -39.80
C ILE A 1129 19.67 -14.74 -38.86
N VAL A 1130 18.43 -14.87 -39.35
CA VAL A 1130 17.29 -15.38 -38.56
C VAL A 1130 17.35 -16.91 -38.38
N GLU A 1131 17.88 -17.67 -39.33
CA GLU A 1131 18.10 -19.11 -39.16
C GLU A 1131 19.29 -19.41 -38.24
N GLU A 1132 20.44 -18.73 -38.38
CA GLU A 1132 21.57 -18.90 -37.44
C GLU A 1132 21.14 -18.61 -35.98
N ALA A 1133 20.32 -17.58 -35.76
CA ALA A 1133 19.80 -17.26 -34.43
C ALA A 1133 18.84 -18.34 -33.90
N LYS A 1134 17.99 -18.93 -34.76
CA LYS A 1134 17.08 -20.02 -34.38
C LYS A 1134 17.83 -21.29 -34.02
N ASP A 1135 18.79 -21.73 -34.83
CA ASP A 1135 19.51 -22.99 -34.59
C ASP A 1135 20.40 -22.92 -33.35
N LYS A 1136 21.10 -21.79 -33.13
CA LYS A 1136 21.82 -21.55 -31.86
C LYS A 1136 20.87 -21.58 -30.65
N SER A 1137 19.62 -21.09 -30.79
CA SER A 1137 18.60 -21.22 -29.73
C SER A 1137 18.09 -22.66 -29.52
N LEU A 1138 18.06 -23.48 -30.58
CA LEU A 1138 17.65 -24.89 -30.51
C LEU A 1138 18.74 -25.77 -29.89
N GLU A 1139 20.01 -25.52 -30.20
CA GLU A 1139 21.14 -26.21 -29.58
C GLU A 1139 21.22 -25.93 -28.08
N MET A 1140 21.09 -24.66 -27.65
CA MET A 1140 21.06 -24.33 -26.23
C MET A 1140 19.88 -25.02 -25.50
N LYS A 1141 18.71 -25.11 -26.13
CA LYS A 1141 17.56 -25.86 -25.57
C LYS A 1141 17.79 -27.37 -25.49
N LYS A 1142 18.52 -27.96 -26.45
CA LYS A 1142 18.91 -29.39 -26.41
C LYS A 1142 19.97 -29.66 -25.35
N LEU A 1143 20.89 -28.74 -25.10
CA LEU A 1143 21.93 -28.90 -24.08
C LEU A 1143 21.38 -28.79 -22.64
N ALA A 1144 20.33 -27.97 -22.44
CA ALA A 1144 19.66 -27.80 -21.14
C ALA A 1144 18.79 -29.00 -20.70
N LEU A 1145 18.43 -29.92 -21.61
CA LEU A 1145 17.47 -31.00 -21.36
C LEU A 1145 18.13 -32.40 -21.30
N ARG A 1146 19.08 -32.58 -20.36
CA ARG A 1146 19.51 -33.91 -19.90
C ARG A 1146 19.07 -34.15 -18.44
N PRO A 1147 18.07 -35.00 -18.18
CA PRO A 1147 17.62 -35.28 -16.81
C PRO A 1147 18.63 -36.15 -16.06
N SER A 1148 19.36 -35.58 -15.10
CA SER A 1148 20.27 -36.31 -14.22
C SER A 1148 19.52 -37.05 -13.10
N SER A 1149 18.84 -38.15 -13.44
CA SER A 1149 18.05 -38.95 -12.51
C SER A 1149 18.93 -39.84 -11.60
N ARG A 1150 19.45 -39.26 -10.51
CA ARG A 1150 19.94 -40.02 -9.34
C ARG A 1150 19.31 -39.50 -8.05
N ARG A 1151 18.45 -40.32 -7.44
CA ARG A 1151 18.18 -40.32 -6.00
C ARG A 1151 18.41 -41.74 -5.48
N LEU A 1152 19.11 -41.87 -4.36
CA LEU A 1152 19.12 -43.09 -3.57
C LEU A 1152 17.91 -43.08 -2.63
N ASN A 1153 17.30 -44.25 -2.40
CA ASN A 1153 17.42 -44.95 -1.12
C ASN A 1153 16.91 -46.40 -1.27
N GLY A 1154 17.22 -47.25 -0.29
CA GLY A 1154 16.92 -48.69 -0.33
C GLY A 1154 15.47 -49.04 0.03
N ALA A 1155 15.13 -50.32 0.23
CA ALA A 1155 16.02 -51.49 0.31
C ALA A 1155 15.31 -52.82 0.05
N GLY A 1156 16.10 -53.89 -0.18
CA GLY A 1156 15.71 -55.29 0.07
C GLY A 1156 15.50 -56.20 -1.15
N GLY A 1157 15.94 -57.46 -1.04
CA GLY A 1157 15.26 -58.58 -1.69
C GLY A 1157 15.90 -59.30 -2.90
N LEU A 1158 16.96 -60.09 -2.65
CA LEU A 1158 17.14 -61.49 -3.11
C LEU A 1158 17.23 -61.90 -4.62
N THR A 1159 18.04 -62.96 -4.81
CA THR A 1159 17.99 -64.06 -5.82
C THR A 1159 18.29 -63.84 -7.32
N GLU A 1160 19.46 -64.37 -7.72
CA GLU A 1160 19.73 -65.34 -8.83
C GLU A 1160 19.56 -65.01 -10.34
N ALA A 1161 20.66 -65.31 -11.08
CA ALA A 1161 20.72 -66.04 -12.37
C ALA A 1161 20.12 -65.44 -13.67
N SER A 1162 20.65 -65.68 -14.89
CA SER A 1162 21.98 -66.18 -15.36
C SER A 1162 22.12 -66.04 -16.90
N LYS A 1163 23.35 -66.08 -17.45
CA LYS A 1163 23.74 -66.48 -18.85
C LYS A 1163 23.21 -65.62 -20.03
N SER A 1164 24.08 -64.96 -20.84
CA SER A 1164 24.85 -65.44 -22.03
C SER A 1164 24.13 -65.04 -23.36
N ASP A 1165 24.72 -64.89 -24.57
CA ASP A 1165 26.01 -65.29 -25.20
C ASP A 1165 26.55 -64.25 -26.25
N ALA A 1166 27.74 -64.53 -26.83
CA ALA A 1166 28.46 -64.09 -28.07
C ALA A 1166 28.11 -62.77 -28.88
N VAL A 1167 29.00 -61.92 -29.45
CA VAL A 1167 30.47 -61.91 -29.84
C VAL A 1167 30.73 -62.51 -31.27
N PRO A 1168 31.77 -62.17 -32.11
CA PRO A 1168 32.32 -60.94 -32.77
C PRO A 1168 31.46 -59.80 -33.32
N MET A 1169 31.90 -58.99 -34.33
CA MET A 1169 33.18 -58.70 -35.08
C MET A 1169 32.88 -57.50 -36.05
N GLU A 1170 33.72 -56.68 -36.72
CA GLU A 1170 35.17 -56.37 -36.96
C GLU A 1170 35.25 -54.81 -37.16
N GLU A 1171 36.29 -54.00 -36.86
CA GLU A 1171 37.73 -53.86 -37.23
C GLU A 1171 38.09 -52.99 -38.49
N ARG A 1172 38.83 -51.89 -38.22
CA ARG A 1172 39.84 -51.17 -39.08
C ARG A 1172 39.39 -50.35 -40.31
N ASP A 1173 40.08 -49.31 -40.78
CA ASP A 1173 41.21 -48.45 -40.30
C ASP A 1173 40.98 -47.03 -40.89
N ALA A 1174 41.16 -45.89 -40.22
CA ALA A 1174 42.39 -45.21 -39.77
C ALA A 1174 43.32 -44.63 -40.87
N MET A 1175 43.45 -43.29 -40.91
CA MET A 1175 44.70 -42.50 -40.70
C MET A 1175 44.94 -41.26 -41.63
N MET A 1176 45.63 -40.26 -41.05
CA MET A 1176 46.40 -39.14 -41.66
C MET A 1176 45.72 -37.81 -42.05
N ALA A 1177 46.45 -36.73 -41.74
CA ALA A 1177 46.36 -35.36 -42.27
C ALA A 1177 47.70 -35.02 -42.98
N PRO A 1178 47.85 -33.86 -43.64
CA PRO A 1178 48.48 -32.72 -42.93
C PRO A 1178 47.98 -31.32 -43.38
N SER A 1179 48.63 -30.27 -42.86
CA SER A 1179 48.31 -28.85 -43.01
C SER A 1179 48.95 -28.14 -44.22
N ALA A 1180 48.32 -27.06 -44.70
CA ALA A 1180 49.00 -25.85 -45.18
C ALA A 1180 48.07 -24.62 -45.07
N ALA A 1181 48.66 -23.43 -44.92
CA ALA A 1181 48.06 -22.10 -45.11
C ALA A 1181 48.75 -21.44 -46.34
N PRO A 1182 48.50 -20.17 -46.76
CA PRO A 1182 47.84 -19.05 -46.07
C PRO A 1182 46.31 -19.07 -46.16
#